data_AF-A0A5S4F178-F1
#
_entry.id   AF-A0A5S4F178-F1
#
_cell.length_a   1.000
_cell.length_b   1.000
_cell.length_c   1.000
_cell.angle_alpha   90.00
_cell.angle_beta   90.00
_cell.angle_gamma   90.00
#
_symmetry.space_group_name_H-M   'P 1'
#
loop_
_entity.id
_entity.type
_entity.pdbx_description
1 polymer ?
#
loop_
_entity_poly.entity_id
_entity_poly.type
_entity_poly.pdbx_seq_one_letter_code
_entity_poly.pdbx_strand_id
1 'polypeptide(L)'
;MKRILIMFAGMLLLLGSVTAPPASAVQKPEPAAGPDGVFVYTGELTAGQMARLVAAGVDREEMRIVKRADGKVTIEVILASALADSLAKQGISLTAQNANRARLAQKGDGVFKRYAGAGGIREEIIAAANAKPGIAKVVDLGNSLNGTPITAIKVTKDARKLRDGSRPAMMYMAAQHAREWITPEMVRRLLHHFLDGYGSNAELTQLVNTTELWFLPVANPDGYDYTFTPDNRLWRKNLRDNDGDGQITSNDGVDPNRNFAYKWRYDDEGSSSLISSQTYRGAAAQSEPETVALDNLTKRVQFKYLLNYHSAAMLLLYGIGWQQATPSPDDLIFEAMLGDDANPAVPTYDPDIGAELYTTNGETDGHMTNLRGIMSITPEMSTCEAAAERNPNDEWTLEDCAGGLGFTFPDDEELIQEEFTMNVPLALAAAKTVHTPDKPVSVVGRTVPDFAPDSFTVSYGDPQPVAVTARRSLAAKVLRFRINGGPAQIRPLSEWKGGERYGGENDLYFAEYRGTVSGAKPGDKVEVWFQGFKPGTGVVSSPHFTYTLAKDSPAKVLVIANEDYTGFNPDYPPSVTAPKYTAKYQQALKAAGYASETWDVDSQGVPHHLGVLSHFKGLVWELGDNRLSMDQQDLVTVTPLGNLPDADVKPSQQYLTVAIRDYLNEGGKLLYTGETAAYYGILDTIVGGIYYGIDGNPDGDCVITTIQGLFDECLLLADDFTQYYLGVGGRIPRGNPTGFTGTGPLAGTSGTFGGPATVDNPVDEAGVLLPMGTDFPRFTGTPAADYRLGTPGPFDPIEGQWYINGSHADDSYMRLTRTINLGSVTAAQQPQLAFQLSFDTEPGYDNVIVEAHTVGQDNWTTLPDLNGGTDTTVPTECEAGFLLEEHPWLLHYLTPGNPCTATGTSGSWNRFTENSGGWQQVAFDLSAYAGQQVEVSISYVTDPATGGVGAFVDDTRVTTTGASSGTLDAEGFESGLGPWAIPGPPAGSPTGGGDFARAEADKTAAVTTKDTVLLGFGLEQLAGDSERNATLKKVMKYLIG
;
A
#
# COMPACT_ATOMS: atom_id res chain seq x y z
N MET A 1 -36.02 60.26 -44.04
CA MET A 1 -37.10 61.28 -43.99
C MET A 1 -37.21 61.80 -42.57
N LYS A 2 -37.22 63.13 -42.43
CA LYS A 2 -37.45 63.98 -41.23
C LYS A 2 -36.48 63.77 -40.03
N ARG A 3 -35.46 64.62 -39.82
CA ARG A 3 -35.48 66.04 -39.30
C ARG A 3 -35.93 66.05 -37.83
N ILE A 4 -35.22 66.61 -36.83
CA ILE A 4 -34.54 67.93 -36.70
C ILE A 4 -33.79 67.91 -35.33
N LEU A 5 -32.51 68.35 -35.21
CA LEU A 5 -32.01 69.72 -34.85
C LEU A 5 -32.31 70.05 -33.36
N ILE A 6 -31.43 70.57 -32.48
CA ILE A 6 -30.60 71.81 -32.46
C ILE A 6 -29.66 71.70 -31.21
N MET A 7 -28.32 71.85 -31.24
CA MET A 7 -27.40 72.98 -31.48
C MET A 7 -27.05 73.86 -30.24
N PHE A 8 -25.72 74.12 -30.08
CA PHE A 8 -24.92 75.09 -29.28
C PHE A 8 -23.97 74.43 -28.27
N ALA A 9 -22.65 74.26 -28.51
CA ALA A 9 -21.53 75.19 -28.77
C ALA A 9 -20.90 75.81 -27.50
N GLY A 10 -19.63 75.45 -27.25
CA GLY A 10 -18.54 76.44 -27.11
C GLY A 10 -18.11 76.93 -25.72
N MET A 11 -16.92 76.46 -25.31
CA MET A 11 -15.83 77.13 -24.56
C MET A 11 -15.75 77.13 -23.01
N LEU A 12 -14.81 76.28 -22.55
CA LEU A 12 -13.58 76.52 -21.76
C LEU A 12 -13.58 76.84 -20.23
N LEU A 13 -12.97 75.87 -19.52
CA LEU A 13 -11.92 75.93 -18.47
C LEU A 13 -12.21 76.57 -17.09
N LEU A 14 -12.27 75.73 -16.03
CA LEU A 14 -11.20 75.57 -15.03
C LEU A 14 -11.53 74.47 -13.99
N LEU A 15 -10.46 73.96 -13.37
CA LEU A 15 -10.35 72.79 -12.52
C LEU A 15 -11.29 72.72 -11.30
N GLY A 16 -11.73 71.49 -10.99
CA GLY A 16 -12.30 71.11 -9.70
C GLY A 16 -12.84 69.68 -9.74
N SER A 17 -12.05 68.68 -9.34
CA SER A 17 -12.51 67.29 -9.22
C SER A 17 -12.94 67.01 -7.77
N VAL A 18 -14.25 67.13 -7.53
CA VAL A 18 -14.92 66.70 -6.28
C VAL A 18 -15.84 65.52 -6.59
N THR A 19 -15.44 64.37 -6.05
CA THR A 19 -16.20 63.20 -5.56
C THR A 19 -17.63 62.93 -6.05
N ALA A 20 -17.82 61.70 -6.56
CA ALA A 20 -19.07 60.94 -6.51
C ALA A 20 -18.75 59.50 -5.99
N PRO A 21 -19.70 58.82 -5.34
CA PRO A 21 -19.47 57.84 -4.26
C PRO A 21 -19.07 56.44 -4.78
N PRO A 22 -18.66 55.50 -3.90
CA PRO A 22 -17.81 54.38 -4.27
C PRO A 22 -18.57 53.43 -5.20
N ALA A 23 -17.95 53.09 -6.33
CA ALA A 23 -18.23 51.81 -6.94
C ALA A 23 -17.70 50.76 -5.97
N SER A 24 -18.61 49.98 -5.39
CA SER A 24 -18.29 48.82 -4.57
C SER A 24 -17.13 48.07 -5.20
N ALA A 25 -16.10 47.79 -4.39
CA ALA A 25 -15.04 46.88 -4.76
C ALA A 25 -15.70 45.62 -5.33
N VAL A 26 -15.46 45.34 -6.61
CA VAL A 26 -15.63 43.98 -7.11
C VAL A 26 -14.45 43.24 -6.53
N GLN A 27 -14.68 42.71 -5.33
CA GLN A 27 -13.88 41.67 -4.72
C GLN A 27 -13.67 40.62 -5.81
N LYS A 28 -12.43 40.46 -6.29
CA LYS A 28 -12.07 39.23 -6.98
C LYS A 28 -12.23 38.15 -5.90
N PRO A 29 -13.08 37.13 -6.10
CA PRO A 29 -13.30 36.14 -5.06
C PRO A 29 -11.98 35.46 -4.76
N GLU A 30 -11.57 35.41 -3.48
CA GLU A 30 -10.84 34.24 -3.00
C GLU A 30 -11.62 33.00 -3.46
N PRO A 31 -10.97 31.91 -3.90
CA PRO A 31 -11.66 30.63 -3.92
C PRO A 31 -12.14 30.44 -2.47
N ALA A 32 -13.46 30.45 -2.24
CA ALA A 32 -13.97 30.10 -0.94
C ALA A 32 -13.36 28.74 -0.59
N ALA A 33 -12.76 28.60 0.60
CA ALA A 33 -12.51 27.29 1.17
C ALA A 33 -13.81 26.49 0.95
N GLY A 34 -13.71 25.39 0.22
CA GLY A 34 -14.87 24.57 -0.10
C GLY A 34 -15.57 24.14 1.20
N PRO A 35 -16.82 23.64 1.12
CA PRO A 35 -17.42 23.00 2.29
C PRO A 35 -16.46 21.92 2.83
N ASP A 36 -16.29 21.88 4.15
CA ASP A 36 -15.57 20.79 4.81
C ASP A 36 -16.40 19.51 4.73
N GLY A 37 -15.77 18.38 4.38
CA GLY A 37 -16.48 17.12 4.14
C GLY A 37 -15.65 16.11 3.38
N VAL A 38 -16.34 15.18 2.70
CA VAL A 38 -15.73 14.15 1.86
C VAL A 38 -16.30 14.29 0.45
N PHE A 39 -15.42 14.49 -0.54
CA PHE A 39 -15.79 14.78 -1.92
C PHE A 39 -14.97 13.93 -2.88
N VAL A 40 -15.46 13.81 -4.12
CA VAL A 40 -14.61 13.37 -5.23
C VAL A 40 -13.76 14.56 -5.64
N TYR A 41 -12.46 14.36 -5.71
CA TYR A 41 -11.46 15.32 -6.15
C TYR A 41 -10.89 14.86 -7.47
N THR A 42 -10.62 15.79 -8.39
CA THR A 42 -9.99 15.46 -9.66
C THR A 42 -8.82 16.37 -9.94
N GLY A 43 -7.74 15.83 -10.49
CA GLY A 43 -6.59 16.65 -10.88
C GLY A 43 -5.65 15.87 -11.79
N GLU A 44 -4.66 16.56 -12.36
CA GLU A 44 -3.64 15.92 -13.18
C GLU A 44 -2.40 15.68 -12.31
N LEU A 45 -1.98 14.42 -12.15
CA LEU A 45 -0.83 14.05 -11.32
C LEU A 45 0.31 13.42 -12.13
N THR A 46 1.54 13.66 -11.69
CA THR A 46 2.76 12.92 -12.12
C THR A 46 2.89 11.59 -11.38
N ALA A 47 3.79 10.70 -11.83
CA ALA A 47 4.05 9.43 -11.13
C ALA A 47 4.50 9.62 -9.67
N GLY A 48 5.30 10.66 -9.38
CA GLY A 48 5.71 11.00 -8.02
C GLY A 48 4.56 11.53 -7.15
N GLN A 49 3.68 12.37 -7.73
CA GLN A 49 2.47 12.84 -7.05
C GLN A 49 1.48 11.71 -6.79
N MET A 50 1.38 10.73 -7.69
CA MET A 50 0.60 9.51 -7.50
C MET A 50 1.11 8.69 -6.32
N ALA A 51 2.43 8.45 -6.24
CA ALA A 51 3.03 7.71 -5.13
C ALA A 51 2.74 8.38 -3.77
N ARG A 52 2.78 9.71 -3.71
CA ARG A 52 2.44 10.46 -2.50
C ARG A 52 0.96 10.42 -2.14
N LEU A 53 0.07 10.47 -3.13
CA LEU A 53 -1.36 10.27 -2.91
C LEU A 53 -1.62 8.89 -2.28
N VAL A 54 -0.98 7.84 -2.80
CA VAL A 54 -1.08 6.47 -2.25
C VAL A 54 -0.49 6.41 -0.83
N ALA A 55 0.72 6.97 -0.62
CA ALA A 55 1.39 7.01 0.68
C ALA A 55 0.61 7.79 1.76
N ALA A 56 -0.27 8.71 1.35
CA ALA A 56 -1.17 9.42 2.26
C ALA A 56 -2.31 8.53 2.80
N GLY A 57 -2.31 7.23 2.48
CA GLY A 57 -3.26 6.25 2.98
C GLY A 57 -4.63 6.38 2.34
N VAL A 58 -4.65 6.80 1.07
CA VAL A 58 -5.85 6.80 0.23
C VAL A 58 -6.17 5.36 -0.15
N ASP A 59 -7.42 4.96 0.05
CA ASP A 59 -7.89 3.62 -0.28
C ASP A 59 -7.89 3.45 -1.81
N ARG A 60 -7.45 2.28 -2.31
CA ARG A 60 -7.30 2.04 -3.75
C ARG A 60 -8.66 2.08 -4.47
N GLU A 61 -9.72 1.64 -3.80
CA GLU A 61 -11.11 1.72 -4.31
C GLU A 61 -11.69 3.14 -4.30
N GLU A 62 -11.00 4.07 -3.64
CA GLU A 62 -11.36 5.48 -3.66
C GLU A 62 -10.69 6.23 -4.81
N MET A 63 -9.92 5.58 -5.68
CA MET A 63 -9.21 6.20 -6.80
C MET A 63 -9.62 5.61 -8.15
N ARG A 64 -9.99 6.49 -9.07
CA ARG A 64 -10.00 6.24 -10.52
C ARG A 64 -8.94 7.12 -11.15
N ILE A 65 -8.24 6.60 -12.13
CA ILE A 65 -7.26 7.36 -12.87
C ILE A 65 -7.79 7.42 -14.35
N VAL A 66 -7.52 8.46 -15.15
CA VAL A 66 -8.08 8.74 -16.50
C VAL A 66 -6.97 9.25 -17.42
N LYS A 67 -6.60 8.53 -18.49
CA LYS A 67 -5.45 8.88 -19.35
C LYS A 67 -5.82 9.91 -20.41
N ARG A 68 -4.87 10.81 -20.72
CA ARG A 68 -4.88 11.64 -21.94
C ARG A 68 -3.66 11.38 -22.84
N ALA A 69 -3.81 11.82 -24.10
CA ALA A 69 -2.88 11.55 -25.19
C ALA A 69 -1.54 12.32 -25.12
N ASP A 70 -1.33 13.13 -24.08
CA ASP A 70 -0.17 14.02 -23.90
C ASP A 70 0.81 13.54 -22.81
N GLY A 71 0.59 12.36 -22.21
CA GLY A 71 1.45 11.80 -21.15
C GLY A 71 1.06 12.24 -19.74
N LYS A 72 -0.03 12.99 -19.58
CA LYS A 72 -0.62 13.33 -18.27
C LYS A 72 -1.71 12.35 -17.87
N VAL A 73 -1.88 12.22 -16.56
CA VAL A 73 -2.84 11.33 -15.94
C VAL A 73 -3.81 12.17 -15.12
N THR A 74 -5.09 12.20 -15.51
CA THR A 74 -6.15 12.77 -14.68
C THR A 74 -6.52 11.75 -13.62
N ILE A 75 -6.80 12.15 -12.39
CA ILE A 75 -7.36 11.27 -11.37
C ILE A 75 -8.72 11.75 -10.94
N GLU A 76 -9.54 10.85 -10.42
CA GLU A 76 -10.72 11.09 -9.61
C GLU A 76 -10.54 10.31 -8.31
N VAL A 77 -10.56 10.96 -7.17
CA VAL A 77 -10.28 10.33 -5.87
C VAL A 77 -11.23 10.83 -4.80
N ILE A 78 -11.77 9.94 -3.96
CA ILE A 78 -12.54 10.37 -2.77
C ILE A 78 -11.56 10.75 -1.67
N LEU A 79 -11.62 11.99 -1.20
CA LEU A 79 -10.79 12.49 -0.10
C LEU A 79 -11.62 13.26 0.92
N ALA A 80 -11.18 13.20 2.17
CA ALA A 80 -11.50 14.21 3.17
C ALA A 80 -10.93 15.56 2.76
N SER A 81 -11.68 16.66 2.95
CA SER A 81 -11.19 18.02 2.67
C SER A 81 -9.86 18.31 3.36
N ALA A 82 -9.69 17.89 4.62
CA ALA A 82 -8.43 18.08 5.34
C ALA A 82 -7.25 17.28 4.75
N LEU A 83 -7.50 16.09 4.21
CA LEU A 83 -6.48 15.32 3.49
C LEU A 83 -6.18 15.98 2.13
N ALA A 84 -7.19 16.43 1.40
CA ALA A 84 -7.01 17.16 0.15
C ALA A 84 -6.27 18.49 0.37
N ASP A 85 -6.54 19.20 1.47
CA ASP A 85 -5.83 20.42 1.86
C ASP A 85 -4.38 20.11 2.25
N SER A 86 -4.15 19.00 2.97
CA SER A 86 -2.79 18.52 3.26
C SER A 86 -2.06 18.09 2.00
N LEU A 87 -2.74 17.49 1.03
CA LEU A 87 -2.19 17.08 -0.25
C LEU A 87 -1.94 18.28 -1.17
N ALA A 88 -2.78 19.30 -1.13
CA ALA A 88 -2.56 20.57 -1.83
C ALA A 88 -1.34 21.31 -1.26
N LYS A 89 -1.16 21.26 0.07
CA LYS A 89 0.09 21.60 0.77
C LYS A 89 1.21 20.57 0.58
N GLN A 90 0.95 19.48 -0.15
CA GLN A 90 1.97 18.58 -0.66
C GLN A 90 2.11 18.65 -2.22
N GLY A 91 1.64 19.75 -2.80
CA GLY A 91 1.72 20.04 -4.24
C GLY A 91 0.79 19.22 -5.12
N ILE A 92 -0.06 18.40 -4.52
CA ILE A 92 -1.06 17.57 -5.17
C ILE A 92 -2.35 18.38 -5.20
N SER A 93 -2.40 19.32 -6.14
CA SER A 93 -3.57 20.19 -6.33
C SER A 93 -4.71 19.45 -7.04
N LEU A 94 -5.71 19.05 -6.26
CA LEU A 94 -6.92 18.41 -6.77
C LEU A 94 -8.13 19.33 -6.60
N THR A 95 -9.02 19.31 -7.58
CA THR A 95 -10.25 20.11 -7.60
C THR A 95 -11.43 19.26 -7.15
N ALA A 96 -12.11 19.67 -6.08
CA ALA A 96 -13.36 19.02 -5.68
C ALA A 96 -14.41 19.11 -6.80
N GLN A 97 -14.96 17.95 -7.17
CA GLN A 97 -16.08 17.83 -8.08
C GLN A 97 -17.38 18.07 -7.32
N ASN A 98 -18.19 18.97 -7.86
CA ASN A 98 -19.56 19.12 -7.38
C ASN A 98 -20.40 18.00 -7.98
N ALA A 99 -20.65 16.95 -7.20
CA ALA A 99 -21.68 15.98 -7.54
C ALA A 99 -23.00 16.74 -7.83
N ASN A 100 -23.70 16.38 -8.92
CA ASN A 100 -24.93 17.04 -9.37
C ASN A 100 -26.13 16.67 -8.46
N ARG A 101 -25.99 16.87 -7.14
CA ARG A 101 -26.92 16.40 -6.10
C ARG A 101 -28.34 16.95 -6.26
N ALA A 102 -28.48 18.18 -6.74
CA ALA A 102 -29.79 18.76 -7.00
C ALA A 102 -30.54 18.03 -8.14
N ARG A 103 -29.81 17.47 -9.11
CA ARG A 103 -30.37 16.64 -10.19
C ARG A 103 -30.72 15.24 -9.67
N LEU A 104 -29.80 14.61 -8.94
CA LEU A 104 -29.98 13.27 -8.37
C LEU A 104 -31.13 13.21 -7.35
N ALA A 105 -31.22 14.18 -6.44
CA ALA A 105 -32.30 14.25 -5.45
C ALA A 105 -33.68 14.60 -6.05
N GLN A 106 -33.74 15.16 -7.26
CA GLN A 106 -35.00 15.40 -7.97
C GLN A 106 -35.48 14.18 -8.77
N LYS A 107 -34.56 13.28 -9.09
CA LYS A 107 -34.80 12.06 -9.87
C LYS A 107 -35.08 10.83 -8.99
N GLY A 108 -34.54 10.81 -7.78
CA GLY A 108 -34.69 9.69 -6.86
C GLY A 108 -36.14 9.40 -6.45
N ASP A 109 -36.47 8.12 -6.39
CA ASP A 109 -37.76 7.59 -5.93
C ASP A 109 -37.96 7.75 -4.42
N GLY A 110 -36.93 8.14 -3.67
CA GLY A 110 -36.97 8.26 -2.22
C GLY A 110 -37.01 6.91 -1.51
N VAL A 111 -36.35 5.90 -2.10
CA VAL A 111 -36.24 4.55 -1.53
C VAL A 111 -35.28 4.57 -0.34
N PHE A 112 -34.14 5.24 -0.49
CA PHE A 112 -33.16 5.39 0.59
C PHE A 112 -33.70 6.28 1.72
N LYS A 113 -33.63 5.76 2.95
CA LYS A 113 -34.16 6.41 4.15
C LYS A 113 -33.08 6.56 5.19
N ARG A 114 -33.14 7.65 5.96
CA ARG A 114 -32.39 7.76 7.22
C ARG A 114 -32.68 6.59 8.14
N TYR A 115 -31.72 6.23 8.97
CA TYR A 115 -31.86 5.24 10.03
C TYR A 115 -32.80 5.72 11.14
N ALA A 116 -32.48 6.87 11.75
CA ALA A 116 -33.26 7.42 12.84
C ALA A 116 -34.36 8.38 12.36
N GLY A 117 -35.26 8.75 13.28
CA GLY A 117 -36.36 9.67 13.02
C GLY A 117 -37.62 9.01 12.46
N ALA A 118 -38.66 9.83 12.28
CA ALA A 118 -39.95 9.36 11.79
C ALA A 118 -39.86 8.93 10.32
N GLY A 119 -40.39 7.74 10.01
CA GLY A 119 -40.31 7.12 8.69
C GLY A 119 -38.95 6.51 8.35
N GLY A 120 -37.98 6.53 9.27
CA GLY A 120 -36.66 5.95 9.07
C GLY A 120 -36.63 4.42 9.17
N ILE A 121 -35.49 3.83 8.77
CA ILE A 121 -35.29 2.37 8.74
C ILE A 121 -35.54 1.76 10.13
N ARG A 122 -35.07 2.40 11.21
CA ARG A 122 -35.23 1.85 12.57
C ARG A 122 -36.69 1.74 12.99
N GLU A 123 -37.50 2.76 12.72
CA GLU A 123 -38.94 2.72 13.03
C GLU A 123 -39.63 1.59 12.24
N GLU A 124 -39.32 1.48 10.95
CA GLU A 124 -39.88 0.47 10.05
C GLU A 124 -39.58 -0.96 10.53
N ILE A 125 -38.32 -1.30 10.79
CA ILE A 125 -37.93 -2.67 11.19
C ILE A 125 -38.50 -3.05 12.57
N ILE A 126 -38.64 -2.07 13.48
CA ILE A 126 -39.28 -2.27 14.78
C ILE A 126 -40.77 -2.55 14.60
N ALA A 127 -41.46 -1.77 13.75
CA ALA A 127 -42.87 -1.99 13.45
C ALA A 127 -43.10 -3.37 12.82
N ALA A 128 -42.28 -3.75 11.83
CA ALA A 128 -42.33 -5.06 11.19
C ALA A 128 -42.15 -6.22 12.19
N ALA A 129 -41.14 -6.13 13.06
CA ALA A 129 -40.89 -7.12 14.11
C ALA A 129 -42.04 -7.19 15.13
N ASN A 130 -42.67 -6.06 15.45
CA ASN A 130 -43.80 -6.01 16.37
C ASN A 130 -45.10 -6.56 15.77
N ALA A 131 -45.27 -6.50 14.45
CA ALA A 131 -46.39 -7.12 13.75
C ALA A 131 -46.30 -8.66 13.73
N LYS A 132 -45.10 -9.23 13.92
CA LYS A 132 -44.83 -10.69 13.85
C LYS A 132 -44.19 -11.22 15.16
N PRO A 133 -44.78 -11.01 16.36
CA PRO A 133 -44.11 -11.25 17.65
C PRO A 133 -43.82 -12.73 17.95
N GLY A 134 -44.48 -13.66 17.25
CA GLY A 134 -44.22 -15.10 17.36
C GLY A 134 -42.91 -15.54 16.69
N ILE A 135 -42.39 -14.74 15.76
CA ILE A 135 -41.16 -15.06 15.02
C ILE A 135 -40.11 -13.95 15.06
N ALA A 136 -40.42 -12.75 15.56
CA ALA A 136 -39.50 -11.61 15.54
C ALA A 136 -39.31 -10.95 16.92
N LYS A 137 -38.06 -10.54 17.18
CA LYS A 137 -37.62 -9.83 18.39
C LYS A 137 -36.67 -8.69 18.00
N VAL A 138 -36.99 -7.48 18.45
CA VAL A 138 -36.11 -6.31 18.36
C VAL A 138 -35.00 -6.43 19.41
N VAL A 139 -33.76 -6.14 19.03
CA VAL A 139 -32.59 -6.20 19.92
C VAL A 139 -31.71 -4.98 19.67
N ASP A 140 -31.64 -4.07 20.62
CA ASP A 140 -30.62 -3.01 20.64
C ASP A 140 -29.31 -3.62 21.17
N LEU A 141 -28.21 -3.46 20.42
CA LEU A 141 -26.90 -4.05 20.68
C LEU A 141 -26.03 -3.18 21.60
N GLY A 142 -26.35 -1.89 21.64
CA GLY A 142 -25.59 -0.83 22.25
C GLY A 142 -26.05 0.50 21.65
N ASN A 143 -25.36 1.58 21.99
CA ASN A 143 -25.55 2.88 21.36
C ASN A 143 -24.29 3.27 20.61
N SER A 144 -24.45 3.98 19.50
CA SER A 144 -23.38 4.68 18.81
C SER A 144 -22.89 5.91 19.60
N LEU A 145 -21.93 6.64 19.04
CA LEU A 145 -21.32 7.83 19.64
C LEU A 145 -22.33 8.93 20.02
N ASN A 146 -23.35 9.16 19.20
CA ASN A 146 -24.42 10.15 19.44
C ASN A 146 -25.57 9.60 20.30
N GLY A 147 -25.44 8.38 20.81
CA GLY A 147 -26.48 7.72 21.61
C GLY A 147 -27.57 7.04 20.80
N THR A 148 -27.41 6.90 19.47
CA THR A 148 -28.37 6.21 18.60
C THR A 148 -28.31 4.71 18.84
N PRO A 149 -29.44 4.03 19.16
CA PRO A 149 -29.41 2.59 19.39
C PRO A 149 -29.08 1.81 18.12
N ILE A 150 -28.05 0.96 18.17
CA ILE A 150 -27.68 0.06 17.08
C ILE A 150 -28.61 -1.16 17.16
N THR A 151 -29.55 -1.26 16.22
CA THR A 151 -30.70 -2.18 16.34
C THR A 151 -30.65 -3.31 15.32
N ALA A 152 -30.70 -4.55 15.81
CA ALA A 152 -30.88 -5.75 15.01
C ALA A 152 -32.26 -6.39 15.24
N ILE A 153 -32.76 -7.12 14.25
CA ILE A 153 -33.97 -7.95 14.37
C ILE A 153 -33.57 -9.42 14.34
N LYS A 154 -33.90 -10.14 15.42
CA LYS A 154 -33.83 -11.60 15.47
C LYS A 154 -35.13 -12.19 14.91
N VAL A 155 -35.02 -12.99 13.86
CA VAL A 155 -36.12 -13.75 13.26
C VAL A 155 -35.91 -15.24 13.46
N THR A 156 -36.79 -15.86 14.23
CA THR A 156 -36.82 -17.31 14.48
C THR A 156 -38.12 -17.70 15.16
N LYS A 157 -38.60 -18.93 15.00
CA LYS A 157 -39.78 -19.40 15.73
C LYS A 157 -39.59 -19.26 17.24
N ASP A 158 -40.55 -18.62 17.91
CA ASP A 158 -40.56 -18.27 19.32
C ASP A 158 -39.50 -17.22 19.71
N ALA A 159 -39.11 -16.31 18.80
CA ALA A 159 -37.99 -15.37 18.96
C ALA A 159 -37.91 -14.64 20.31
N ARG A 160 -39.04 -14.16 20.86
CA ARG A 160 -39.08 -13.42 22.13
C ARG A 160 -38.87 -14.29 23.37
N LYS A 161 -39.06 -15.60 23.25
CA LYS A 161 -38.93 -16.58 24.35
C LYS A 161 -37.64 -17.39 24.23
N LEU A 162 -37.17 -17.62 23.00
CA LEU A 162 -35.95 -18.37 22.74
C LEU A 162 -34.74 -17.54 23.15
N ARG A 163 -33.87 -18.09 24.01
CA ARG A 163 -32.58 -17.49 24.35
C ARG A 163 -31.74 -17.34 23.09
N ASP A 164 -31.03 -16.23 22.96
CA ASP A 164 -30.17 -15.96 21.80
C ASP A 164 -29.04 -17.01 21.74
N GLY A 165 -28.72 -17.48 20.53
CA GLY A 165 -27.73 -18.56 20.28
C GLY A 165 -28.22 -19.97 20.64
N SER A 166 -29.53 -20.20 20.73
CA SER A 166 -30.07 -21.55 21.06
C SER A 166 -30.27 -22.44 19.83
N ARG A 167 -30.16 -21.87 18.63
CA ARG A 167 -30.16 -22.57 17.35
C ARG A 167 -28.95 -22.12 16.52
N PRO A 168 -28.53 -22.89 15.51
CA PRO A 168 -27.60 -22.39 14.49
C PRO A 168 -28.04 -21.01 14.01
N ALA A 169 -27.10 -20.07 13.93
CA ALA A 169 -27.41 -18.67 13.70
C ALA A 169 -26.65 -18.11 12.50
N MET A 170 -27.34 -17.26 11.75
CA MET A 170 -26.86 -16.53 10.58
C MET A 170 -27.01 -15.03 10.85
N MET A 171 -26.00 -14.23 10.49
CA MET A 171 -26.05 -12.78 10.58
C MET A 171 -25.97 -12.13 9.21
N TYR A 172 -26.91 -11.25 8.90
CA TYR A 172 -26.85 -10.34 7.76
C TYR A 172 -26.68 -8.93 8.32
N MET A 173 -25.60 -8.25 7.92
CA MET A 173 -25.34 -6.88 8.34
C MET A 173 -24.92 -5.99 7.17
N ALA A 174 -25.04 -4.69 7.36
CA ALA A 174 -24.82 -3.68 6.34
C ALA A 174 -24.47 -2.31 6.97
N ALA A 175 -24.04 -1.38 6.11
CA ALA A 175 -23.63 -0.02 6.44
C ALA A 175 -22.70 0.05 7.65
N GLN A 176 -21.63 -0.73 7.57
CA GLN A 176 -20.45 -0.51 8.41
C GLN A 176 -19.72 0.75 7.95
N HIS A 177 -19.64 0.98 6.64
CA HIS A 177 -19.35 2.31 6.08
C HIS A 177 -20.65 3.05 5.76
N ALA A 178 -20.65 4.35 6.02
CA ALA A 178 -21.86 5.17 6.01
C ALA A 178 -22.43 5.44 4.60
N ARG A 179 -21.57 5.63 3.59
CA ARG A 179 -21.97 6.00 2.21
C ARG A 179 -22.58 4.86 1.38
N GLU A 180 -22.54 3.63 1.87
CA GLU A 180 -22.90 2.41 1.13
C GLU A 180 -24.42 2.15 1.15
N TRP A 181 -25.20 3.09 0.59
CA TRP A 181 -26.66 3.13 0.76
C TRP A 181 -27.43 1.92 0.23
N ILE A 182 -26.87 1.17 -0.71
CA ILE A 182 -27.50 -0.05 -1.25
C ILE A 182 -27.52 -1.20 -0.22
N THR A 183 -26.56 -1.22 0.71
CA THR A 183 -26.39 -2.35 1.64
C THR A 183 -27.48 -2.41 2.73
N PRO A 184 -27.93 -1.29 3.34
CA PRO A 184 -29.10 -1.31 4.23
C PRO A 184 -30.37 -1.79 3.52
N GLU A 185 -30.55 -1.44 2.25
CA GLU A 185 -31.70 -1.88 1.45
C GLU A 185 -31.69 -3.40 1.25
N MET A 186 -30.52 -3.99 0.96
CA MET A 186 -30.36 -5.43 0.88
C MET A 186 -30.82 -6.13 2.17
N VAL A 187 -30.31 -5.71 3.32
CA VAL A 187 -30.63 -6.35 4.62
C VAL A 187 -32.06 -6.05 5.08
N ARG A 188 -32.57 -4.83 4.83
CA ARG A 188 -33.95 -4.43 5.16
C ARG A 188 -34.97 -5.22 4.34
N ARG A 189 -34.77 -5.35 3.02
CA ARG A 189 -35.64 -6.14 2.14
C ARG A 189 -35.56 -7.63 2.46
N LEU A 190 -34.37 -8.14 2.81
CA LEU A 190 -34.22 -9.53 3.22
C LEU A 190 -34.97 -9.85 4.51
N LEU A 191 -34.97 -8.93 5.50
CA LEU A 191 -35.79 -9.04 6.70
C LEU A 191 -37.29 -9.21 6.33
N HIS A 192 -37.82 -8.34 5.48
CA HIS A 192 -39.22 -8.43 5.03
C HIS A 192 -39.50 -9.71 4.25
N HIS A 193 -38.58 -10.13 3.39
CA HIS A 193 -38.68 -11.40 2.64
C HIS A 193 -38.92 -12.59 3.58
N PHE A 194 -38.19 -12.69 4.68
CA PHE A 194 -38.41 -13.74 5.69
C PHE A 194 -39.69 -13.56 6.51
N LEU A 195 -40.04 -12.33 6.90
CA LEU A 195 -41.25 -12.06 7.72
C LEU A 195 -42.56 -12.29 6.95
N ASP A 196 -42.57 -11.95 5.66
CA ASP A 196 -43.75 -12.05 4.79
C ASP A 196 -43.86 -13.42 4.13
N GLY A 197 -42.72 -14.07 3.88
CA GLY A 197 -42.65 -15.46 3.43
C GLY A 197 -43.01 -16.49 4.51
N TYR A 198 -42.99 -16.12 5.79
CA TYR A 198 -43.28 -17.07 6.87
C TYR A 198 -44.75 -17.53 6.85
N GLY A 199 -44.95 -18.85 6.71
CA GLY A 199 -46.25 -19.52 6.61
C GLY A 199 -46.78 -19.67 5.19
N SER A 200 -46.20 -18.96 4.21
CA SER A 200 -46.62 -18.99 2.79
C SER A 200 -45.56 -19.66 1.90
N ASN A 201 -44.28 -19.40 2.16
CA ASN A 201 -43.15 -20.05 1.50
C ASN A 201 -42.57 -21.15 2.41
N ALA A 202 -42.56 -22.40 1.92
CA ALA A 202 -42.13 -23.56 2.71
C ALA A 202 -40.66 -23.51 3.13
N GLU A 203 -39.78 -23.02 2.26
CA GLU A 203 -38.34 -22.92 2.51
C GLU A 203 -38.02 -21.86 3.57
N LEU A 204 -38.56 -20.65 3.42
CA LEU A 204 -38.38 -19.57 4.39
C LEU A 204 -38.99 -19.95 5.75
N THR A 205 -40.16 -20.60 5.72
CA THR A 205 -40.80 -21.12 6.95
C THR A 205 -39.91 -22.13 7.66
N GLN A 206 -39.28 -23.04 6.91
CA GLN A 206 -38.36 -24.01 7.48
C GLN A 206 -37.16 -23.31 8.12
N LEU A 207 -36.50 -22.39 7.41
CA LEU A 207 -35.36 -21.63 7.93
C LEU A 207 -35.72 -20.87 9.22
N VAL A 208 -36.82 -20.13 9.25
CA VAL A 208 -37.27 -19.42 10.46
C VAL A 208 -37.57 -20.41 11.61
N ASN A 209 -38.06 -21.61 11.31
CA ASN A 209 -38.34 -22.61 12.34
C ASN A 209 -37.08 -23.27 12.92
N THR A 210 -35.99 -23.35 12.16
CA THR A 210 -34.79 -24.12 12.51
C THR A 210 -33.56 -23.26 12.81
N THR A 211 -33.54 -22.00 12.38
CA THR A 211 -32.38 -21.10 12.39
C THR A 211 -32.69 -19.83 13.17
N GLU A 212 -31.69 -19.25 13.83
CA GLU A 212 -31.73 -17.86 14.30
C GLU A 212 -31.16 -16.93 13.22
N LEU A 213 -32.04 -16.23 12.49
CA LEU A 213 -31.65 -15.26 11.46
C LEU A 213 -31.59 -13.87 12.09
N TRP A 214 -30.47 -13.18 11.96
CA TRP A 214 -30.27 -11.84 12.51
C TRP A 214 -30.03 -10.83 11.40
N PHE A 215 -30.76 -9.72 11.46
CA PHE A 215 -30.70 -8.65 10.47
C PHE A 215 -30.27 -7.35 11.16
N LEU A 216 -29.11 -6.82 10.80
CA LEU A 216 -28.59 -5.52 11.26
C LEU A 216 -28.44 -4.60 10.04
N PRO A 217 -29.49 -3.85 9.65
CA PRO A 217 -29.43 -3.06 8.43
C PRO A 217 -28.42 -1.91 8.46
N VAL A 218 -28.14 -1.35 9.65
CA VAL A 218 -27.19 -0.24 9.80
C VAL A 218 -26.33 -0.46 11.05
N ALA A 219 -25.06 -0.77 10.84
CA ALA A 219 -24.07 -0.98 11.91
C ALA A 219 -23.44 0.33 12.40
N ASN A 220 -23.30 1.32 11.52
CA ASN A 220 -22.81 2.67 11.82
C ASN A 220 -23.94 3.71 11.65
N PRO A 221 -24.89 3.79 12.61
CA PRO A 221 -26.09 4.61 12.43
C PRO A 221 -25.82 6.12 12.39
N ASP A 222 -24.82 6.60 13.14
CA ASP A 222 -24.50 8.02 13.17
C ASP A 222 -23.88 8.48 11.86
N GLY A 223 -22.89 7.75 11.35
CA GLY A 223 -22.30 8.02 10.05
C GLY A 223 -23.34 7.91 8.94
N TYR A 224 -24.18 6.86 8.95
CA TYR A 224 -25.21 6.68 7.93
C TYR A 224 -26.18 7.86 7.89
N ASP A 225 -26.73 8.31 9.03
CA ASP A 225 -27.63 9.47 9.05
C ASP A 225 -26.94 10.78 8.63
N TYR A 226 -25.64 10.91 8.91
CA TYR A 226 -24.84 12.06 8.51
C TYR A 226 -24.76 12.20 6.99
N THR A 227 -24.72 11.10 6.23
CA THR A 227 -24.72 11.14 4.76
C THR A 227 -25.98 11.74 4.13
N PHE A 228 -27.08 11.82 4.87
CA PHE A 228 -28.32 12.49 4.45
C PHE A 228 -28.36 13.97 4.80
N THR A 229 -27.32 14.51 5.45
CA THR A 229 -27.15 15.95 5.63
C THR A 229 -26.49 16.55 4.39
N PRO A 230 -26.69 17.86 4.13
CA PRO A 230 -25.98 18.53 3.05
C PRO A 230 -24.46 18.29 3.15
N ASP A 231 -23.82 18.08 2.01
CA ASP A 231 -22.34 18.01 1.90
C ASP A 231 -21.66 16.72 2.35
N ASN A 232 -22.41 15.77 2.92
CA ASN A 232 -21.82 14.58 3.54
C ASN A 232 -22.15 13.22 2.88
N ARG A 233 -22.73 13.19 1.66
CA ARG A 233 -23.17 11.94 1.00
C ARG A 233 -22.07 10.87 0.89
N LEU A 234 -20.81 11.26 0.73
CA LEU A 234 -19.67 10.34 0.57
C LEU A 234 -18.93 10.03 1.88
N TRP A 235 -19.48 10.46 3.03
CA TRP A 235 -18.91 10.15 4.33
C TRP A 235 -18.83 8.63 4.56
N ARG A 236 -17.64 8.14 4.94
CA ARG A 236 -17.37 6.69 5.13
C ARG A 236 -17.42 6.28 6.61
N LYS A 237 -16.67 7.00 7.45
CA LYS A 237 -16.33 6.63 8.84
C LYS A 237 -17.52 6.75 9.81
N ASN A 238 -17.33 6.42 11.09
CA ASN A 238 -18.26 6.87 12.14
C ASN A 238 -18.07 8.38 12.44
N LEU A 239 -18.70 8.91 13.49
CA LEU A 239 -18.60 10.35 13.86
C LEU A 239 -17.76 10.59 15.13
N ARG A 240 -16.67 9.86 15.32
CA ARG A 240 -15.74 10.11 16.43
C ARG A 240 -15.07 11.47 16.25
N ASP A 241 -15.39 12.40 17.13
CA ASP A 241 -14.60 13.63 17.31
C ASP A 241 -13.19 13.24 17.81
N ASN A 242 -12.21 13.30 16.90
CA ASN A 242 -10.86 12.82 17.08
C ASN A 242 -9.97 13.83 17.81
N ASP A 243 -10.24 15.13 17.66
CA ASP A 243 -9.47 16.23 18.26
C ASP A 243 -10.14 16.82 19.53
N GLY A 244 -11.42 16.51 19.76
CA GLY A 244 -12.17 16.90 20.93
C GLY A 244 -12.71 18.33 20.89
N ASP A 245 -12.80 18.95 19.71
CA ASP A 245 -13.25 20.33 19.53
C ASP A 245 -14.79 20.49 19.58
N GLY A 246 -15.53 19.38 19.55
CA GLY A 246 -16.99 19.33 19.58
C GLY A 246 -17.67 19.57 18.22
N GLN A 247 -16.92 19.59 17.13
CA GLN A 247 -17.39 19.65 15.75
C GLN A 247 -17.08 18.34 15.05
N ILE A 248 -17.81 18.05 13.98
CA ILE A 248 -17.52 16.92 13.11
C ILE A 248 -17.06 17.50 11.79
N THR A 249 -15.77 17.29 11.51
CA THR A 249 -15.05 17.79 10.35
C THR A 249 -14.49 16.64 9.53
N SER A 250 -13.88 16.92 8.38
CA SER A 250 -13.23 15.87 7.57
C SER A 250 -12.02 15.17 8.23
N ASN A 251 -11.51 15.67 9.38
CA ASN A 251 -10.50 15.00 10.22
C ASN A 251 -11.09 13.99 11.21
N ASP A 252 -12.41 13.94 11.34
CA ASP A 252 -13.09 13.14 12.33
C ASP A 252 -13.55 11.79 11.79
N GLY A 253 -13.94 10.92 12.72
CA GLY A 253 -14.39 9.57 12.45
C GLY A 253 -13.25 8.55 12.45
N VAL A 254 -13.63 7.32 12.77
CA VAL A 254 -12.82 6.10 12.67
C VAL A 254 -13.49 5.17 11.68
N ASP A 255 -12.69 4.50 10.84
CA ASP A 255 -13.19 3.44 9.98
C ASP A 255 -13.53 2.20 10.84
N PRO A 256 -14.82 1.84 10.99
CA PRO A 256 -15.19 0.68 11.80
C PRO A 256 -14.60 -0.63 11.25
N ASN A 257 -14.34 -0.74 9.94
CA ASN A 257 -13.73 -1.90 9.29
C ASN A 257 -12.20 -1.89 9.27
N ARG A 258 -11.57 -1.02 10.07
CA ARG A 258 -10.13 -1.07 10.42
C ARG A 258 -9.91 -1.10 11.94
N ASN A 259 -10.99 -1.15 12.73
CA ASN A 259 -10.96 -1.00 14.19
C ASN A 259 -11.09 -2.33 14.96
N PHE A 260 -11.22 -3.48 14.29
CA PHE A 260 -11.25 -4.79 14.95
C PHE A 260 -9.86 -5.22 15.46
N ALA A 261 -9.84 -6.12 16.44
CA ALA A 261 -8.60 -6.44 17.17
C ALA A 261 -7.68 -7.42 16.45
N TYR A 262 -8.22 -8.22 15.53
CA TYR A 262 -7.41 -9.16 14.77
C TYR A 262 -6.48 -8.40 13.83
N LYS A 263 -5.17 -8.55 14.06
CA LYS A 263 -4.11 -7.89 13.30
C LYS A 263 -4.32 -6.38 13.15
N TRP A 264 -4.89 -5.73 14.17
CA TRP A 264 -4.95 -4.27 14.20
C TRP A 264 -3.55 -3.65 14.19
N ARG A 265 -3.29 -2.64 13.35
CA ARG A 265 -1.97 -2.02 13.18
C ARG A 265 -0.90 -3.09 12.90
N TYR A 266 -1.22 -4.00 11.98
CA TYR A 266 -0.28 -5.03 11.56
C TYR A 266 0.92 -4.38 10.85
N ASP A 267 0.62 -3.39 10.01
CA ASP A 267 1.45 -2.50 9.21
C ASP A 267 0.68 -1.17 9.01
N ASP A 268 1.26 -0.23 8.26
CA ASP A 268 0.59 1.01 7.81
C ASP A 268 0.05 0.92 6.37
N GLU A 269 0.06 -0.26 5.75
CA GLU A 269 -0.49 -0.52 4.41
C GLU A 269 -1.98 -0.84 4.50
N GLY A 270 -2.36 -1.77 5.39
CA GLY A 270 -3.73 -2.26 5.50
C GLY A 270 -4.71 -1.36 6.27
N SER A 271 -4.21 -0.26 6.84
CA SER A 271 -4.99 0.81 7.46
C SER A 271 -4.10 2.02 7.72
N SER A 272 -4.66 3.20 8.04
CA SER A 272 -3.87 4.41 8.28
C SER A 272 -3.83 4.85 9.75
N SER A 273 -2.71 5.44 10.17
CA SER A 273 -2.60 6.21 11.43
C SER A 273 -2.99 7.68 11.31
N LEU A 274 -3.18 8.19 10.09
CA LEU A 274 -3.58 9.58 9.84
C LEU A 274 -5.08 9.74 10.07
N ILE A 275 -5.48 10.64 10.97
CA ILE A 275 -6.90 10.86 11.32
C ILE A 275 -7.74 11.32 10.12
N SER A 276 -7.13 12.03 9.17
CA SER A 276 -7.74 12.52 7.94
C SER A 276 -7.96 11.44 6.88
N SER A 277 -7.29 10.28 7.01
CA SER A 277 -7.48 9.16 6.08
C SER A 277 -8.89 8.56 6.25
N GLN A 278 -9.47 8.13 5.13
CA GLN A 278 -10.73 7.39 5.11
C GLN A 278 -10.59 5.99 5.73
N THR A 279 -9.37 5.46 5.85
CA THR A 279 -9.05 4.16 6.47
C THR A 279 -8.40 4.32 7.85
N TYR A 280 -8.62 5.46 8.52
CA TYR A 280 -8.10 5.70 9.88
C TYR A 280 -8.57 4.61 10.85
N ARG A 281 -7.62 3.86 11.42
CA ARG A 281 -7.86 2.66 12.24
C ARG A 281 -8.37 2.93 13.66
N GLY A 282 -8.41 4.19 14.08
CA GLY A 282 -8.68 4.61 15.46
C GLY A 282 -7.43 4.62 16.35
N ALA A 283 -7.58 5.09 17.59
CA ALA A 283 -6.47 5.20 18.54
C ALA A 283 -6.05 3.86 19.16
N ALA A 284 -6.95 2.87 19.15
CA ALA A 284 -6.71 1.51 19.62
C ALA A 284 -7.69 0.54 18.95
N ALA A 285 -7.34 -0.74 18.92
CA ALA A 285 -8.29 -1.79 18.56
C ALA A 285 -9.54 -1.72 19.46
N GLN A 286 -10.72 -1.84 18.85
CA GLN A 286 -12.03 -1.80 19.51
C GLN A 286 -12.25 -0.50 20.31
N SER A 287 -11.76 0.63 19.80
CA SER A 287 -12.01 1.95 20.39
C SER A 287 -13.46 2.42 20.19
N GLU A 288 -14.13 1.93 19.15
CA GLU A 288 -15.44 2.44 18.75
C GLU A 288 -16.60 1.64 19.38
N PRO A 289 -17.66 2.31 19.86
CA PRO A 289 -18.80 1.61 20.46
C PRO A 289 -19.55 0.72 19.47
N GLU A 290 -19.55 1.06 18.18
CA GLU A 290 -20.16 0.26 17.12
C GLU A 290 -19.48 -1.12 16.99
N THR A 291 -18.13 -1.15 16.91
CA THR A 291 -17.36 -2.40 16.78
C THR A 291 -17.45 -3.24 18.06
N VAL A 292 -17.44 -2.59 19.23
CA VAL A 292 -17.64 -3.25 20.53
C VAL A 292 -19.04 -3.89 20.64
N ALA A 293 -20.09 -3.18 20.18
CA ALA A 293 -21.45 -3.70 20.21
C ALA A 293 -21.60 -4.93 19.30
N LEU A 294 -21.02 -4.87 18.09
CA LEU A 294 -21.00 -6.01 17.17
C LEU A 294 -20.25 -7.20 17.77
N ASP A 295 -19.05 -6.98 18.30
CA ASP A 295 -18.22 -8.02 18.89
C ASP A 295 -18.89 -8.69 20.11
N ASN A 296 -19.65 -7.94 20.89
CA ASN A 296 -20.42 -8.47 22.00
C ASN A 296 -21.63 -9.29 21.53
N LEU A 297 -22.28 -8.91 20.43
CA LEU A 297 -23.35 -9.70 19.82
C LEU A 297 -22.81 -11.05 19.34
N THR A 298 -21.68 -11.06 18.64
CA THR A 298 -21.10 -12.29 18.07
C THR A 298 -20.65 -13.26 19.15
N LYS A 299 -20.07 -12.77 20.26
CA LYS A 299 -19.79 -13.59 21.46
C LYS A 299 -21.05 -14.22 22.07
N ARG A 300 -22.15 -13.46 22.08
CA ARG A 300 -23.41 -13.85 22.73
C ARG A 300 -24.22 -14.86 21.92
N VAL A 301 -24.22 -14.73 20.60
CA VAL A 301 -25.03 -15.58 19.70
C VAL A 301 -24.22 -16.74 19.13
N GLN A 302 -22.91 -16.57 18.94
CA GLN A 302 -22.00 -17.54 18.34
C GLN A 302 -22.49 -18.00 16.96
N PHE A 303 -22.58 -17.04 16.03
CA PHE A 303 -23.00 -17.30 14.65
C PHE A 303 -22.13 -18.37 13.98
N LYS A 304 -22.67 -19.00 12.93
CA LYS A 304 -21.89 -19.91 12.08
C LYS A 304 -21.36 -19.20 10.84
N TYR A 305 -22.19 -18.32 10.29
CA TYR A 305 -21.88 -17.51 9.13
C TYR A 305 -22.35 -16.08 9.34
N LEU A 306 -21.65 -15.15 8.70
CA LEU A 306 -21.97 -13.74 8.63
C LEU A 306 -21.80 -13.28 7.17
N LEU A 307 -22.80 -12.56 6.65
CA LEU A 307 -22.67 -11.77 5.44
C LEU A 307 -22.62 -10.29 5.85
N ASN A 308 -21.50 -9.63 5.56
CA ASN A 308 -21.28 -8.22 5.78
C ASN A 308 -21.38 -7.49 4.44
N TYR A 309 -22.56 -6.97 4.10
CA TYR A 309 -22.75 -6.30 2.82
C TYR A 309 -22.07 -4.94 2.82
N HIS A 310 -21.16 -4.77 1.86
CA HIS A 310 -20.45 -3.54 1.53
C HIS A 310 -20.78 -3.09 0.11
N SER A 311 -20.30 -1.92 -0.31
CA SER A 311 -20.38 -1.50 -1.71
C SER A 311 -19.31 -0.43 -1.98
N ALA A 312 -18.70 -0.34 -3.16
CA ALA A 312 -19.10 -1.02 -4.38
C ALA A 312 -17.91 -1.52 -5.18
N ALA A 313 -17.98 -2.76 -5.65
CA ALA A 313 -16.98 -3.36 -6.54
C ALA A 313 -17.50 -4.57 -7.33
N MET A 314 -18.63 -5.18 -6.93
CA MET A 314 -19.10 -6.48 -7.43
C MET A 314 -18.13 -7.60 -7.04
N LEU A 315 -17.80 -7.72 -5.75
CA LEU A 315 -16.89 -8.76 -5.25
C LEU A 315 -17.57 -9.61 -4.16
N LEU A 316 -17.08 -10.82 -3.94
CA LEU A 316 -17.48 -11.74 -2.87
C LEU A 316 -16.23 -12.12 -2.05
N LEU A 317 -15.83 -11.21 -1.16
CA LEU A 317 -14.56 -11.31 -0.46
C LEU A 317 -14.66 -12.19 0.79
N TYR A 318 -13.56 -12.85 1.13
CA TYR A 318 -13.36 -13.57 2.40
C TYR A 318 -11.91 -13.43 2.87
N GLY A 319 -11.64 -13.73 4.14
CA GLY A 319 -10.26 -13.67 4.66
C GLY A 319 -9.33 -14.63 3.89
N ILE A 320 -8.04 -14.36 3.78
CA ILE A 320 -7.21 -13.46 4.58
C ILE A 320 -7.10 -12.05 3.97
N GLY A 321 -7.26 -11.00 4.79
CA GLY A 321 -7.07 -9.61 4.34
C GLY A 321 -5.66 -9.04 4.51
N TRP A 322 -4.87 -9.52 5.47
CA TRP A 322 -3.61 -8.85 5.88
C TRP A 322 -2.36 -9.27 5.09
N GLN A 323 -2.47 -10.23 4.18
CA GLN A 323 -1.32 -10.72 3.41
C GLN A 323 -1.74 -11.31 2.06
N GLN A 324 -1.14 -10.80 1.00
CA GLN A 324 -1.36 -11.24 -0.38
C GLN A 324 -1.03 -12.74 -0.59
N ALA A 325 -1.78 -13.39 -1.48
CA ALA A 325 -1.61 -14.79 -1.90
C ALA A 325 -1.42 -15.79 -0.74
N THR A 326 -2.15 -15.63 0.37
CA THR A 326 -2.01 -16.50 1.56
C THR A 326 -3.21 -17.45 1.67
N PRO A 327 -3.09 -18.69 1.16
CA PRO A 327 -4.18 -19.65 1.23
C PRO A 327 -4.41 -20.14 2.65
N SER A 328 -5.64 -20.56 2.94
CA SER A 328 -6.08 -21.07 4.23
C SER A 328 -6.93 -22.35 4.11
N PRO A 329 -6.99 -23.18 5.16
CA PRO A 329 -7.71 -24.45 5.09
C PRO A 329 -9.20 -24.34 4.73
N ASP A 330 -9.89 -23.30 5.23
CA ASP A 330 -11.31 -23.10 4.98
C ASP A 330 -11.63 -22.44 3.62
N ASP A 331 -10.64 -22.06 2.82
CA ASP A 331 -10.83 -21.56 1.44
C ASP A 331 -11.66 -22.54 0.60
N LEU A 332 -11.46 -23.85 0.82
CA LEU A 332 -12.24 -24.91 0.18
C LEU A 332 -13.76 -24.76 0.38
N ILE A 333 -14.18 -24.17 1.51
CA ILE A 333 -15.60 -23.88 1.79
C ILE A 333 -16.04 -22.63 1.03
N PHE A 334 -15.23 -21.59 1.03
CA PHE A 334 -15.53 -20.33 0.34
C PHE A 334 -15.60 -20.53 -1.18
N GLU A 335 -14.60 -21.15 -1.80
CA GLU A 335 -14.60 -21.50 -3.23
C GLU A 335 -15.85 -22.30 -3.63
N ALA A 336 -16.27 -23.26 -2.78
CA ALA A 336 -17.48 -24.03 -3.07
C ALA A 336 -18.77 -23.20 -2.91
N MET A 337 -18.81 -22.28 -1.96
CA MET A 337 -20.00 -21.49 -1.65
C MET A 337 -20.18 -20.31 -2.60
N LEU A 338 -19.07 -19.64 -2.94
CA LEU A 338 -19.02 -18.38 -3.68
C LEU A 338 -18.79 -18.57 -5.18
N GLY A 339 -18.20 -19.69 -5.59
CA GLY A 339 -17.99 -19.99 -7.00
C GLY A 339 -16.56 -19.72 -7.47
N ASP A 340 -16.44 -19.46 -8.76
CA ASP A 340 -15.25 -18.92 -9.43
C ASP A 340 -15.71 -17.79 -10.36
N ASP A 341 -14.77 -17.06 -10.96
CA ASP A 341 -15.00 -15.87 -11.79
C ASP A 341 -15.92 -16.22 -12.98
N ALA A 342 -15.83 -17.46 -13.47
CA ALA A 342 -16.69 -17.96 -14.55
C ALA A 342 -18.12 -18.25 -14.10
N ASN A 343 -18.33 -18.71 -12.86
CA ASN A 343 -19.64 -19.07 -12.30
C ASN A 343 -19.74 -18.63 -10.82
N PRO A 344 -19.91 -17.33 -10.57
CA PRO A 344 -20.03 -16.80 -9.21
C PRO A 344 -21.43 -17.01 -8.64
N ALA A 345 -21.52 -17.02 -7.30
CA ALA A 345 -22.76 -17.22 -6.55
C ALA A 345 -23.74 -16.03 -6.65
N VAL A 346 -23.21 -14.84 -6.93
CA VAL A 346 -23.96 -13.67 -7.35
C VAL A 346 -23.52 -13.34 -8.78
N PRO A 347 -24.44 -13.28 -9.75
CA PRO A 347 -24.07 -12.99 -11.14
C PRO A 347 -23.26 -11.69 -11.25
N THR A 348 -22.24 -11.70 -12.11
CA THR A 348 -21.30 -10.59 -12.38
C THR A 348 -20.38 -10.18 -11.23
N TYR A 349 -20.39 -10.90 -10.11
CA TYR A 349 -19.48 -10.61 -9.00
C TYR A 349 -18.26 -11.53 -9.04
N ASP A 350 -17.13 -11.08 -8.50
CA ASP A 350 -15.88 -11.85 -8.44
C ASP A 350 -15.56 -12.38 -7.04
N PRO A 351 -15.36 -13.70 -6.83
CA PRO A 351 -15.11 -14.26 -5.50
C PRO A 351 -13.63 -14.46 -5.16
N ASP A 352 -13.08 -13.52 -4.38
CA ASP A 352 -11.64 -13.50 -4.07
C ASP A 352 -11.29 -13.53 -2.57
N ILE A 353 -10.03 -13.83 -2.31
CA ILE A 353 -9.42 -13.54 -1.01
C ILE A 353 -9.30 -12.02 -0.87
N GLY A 354 -9.72 -11.46 0.26
CA GLY A 354 -9.77 -10.01 0.45
C GLY A 354 -8.43 -9.29 0.25
N ALA A 355 -7.30 -9.94 0.57
CA ALA A 355 -5.98 -9.38 0.33
C ALA A 355 -5.64 -9.23 -1.16
N GLU A 356 -6.24 -10.03 -2.05
CA GLU A 356 -6.01 -10.00 -3.51
C GLU A 356 -6.29 -8.62 -4.10
N LEU A 357 -7.40 -8.02 -3.66
CA LEU A 357 -7.74 -6.63 -3.97
C LEU A 357 -6.71 -5.65 -3.36
N TYR A 358 -6.54 -5.71 -2.03
CA TYR A 358 -5.47 -5.02 -1.31
C TYR A 358 -5.34 -5.50 0.13
N THR A 359 -4.15 -5.33 0.70
CA THR A 359 -3.89 -5.62 2.11
C THR A 359 -4.83 -4.80 3.02
N THR A 360 -5.45 -5.46 4.01
CA THR A 360 -6.28 -4.85 5.04
C THR A 360 -5.94 -5.39 6.42
N ASN A 361 -6.03 -4.54 7.44
CA ASN A 361 -5.76 -4.95 8.82
C ASN A 361 -6.76 -4.33 9.81
N GLY A 362 -7.14 -5.09 10.85
CA GLY A 362 -8.22 -4.69 11.77
C GLY A 362 -9.63 -4.75 11.17
N GLU A 363 -9.86 -5.59 10.17
CA GLU A 363 -11.15 -5.73 9.48
C GLU A 363 -12.07 -6.82 10.07
N THR A 364 -13.34 -6.82 9.66
CA THR A 364 -14.40 -7.69 10.18
C THR A 364 -14.15 -9.18 9.91
N ASP A 365 -13.86 -9.59 8.69
CA ASP A 365 -13.81 -11.00 8.26
C ASP A 365 -12.76 -11.80 9.01
N GLY A 366 -11.54 -11.29 9.11
CA GLY A 366 -10.44 -11.87 9.85
C GLY A 366 -10.74 -11.93 11.35
N HIS A 367 -11.37 -10.90 11.93
CA HIS A 367 -11.76 -10.90 13.33
C HIS A 367 -12.88 -11.90 13.63
N MET A 368 -13.91 -11.96 12.79
CA MET A 368 -15.04 -12.87 12.94
C MET A 368 -14.61 -14.33 12.78
N THR A 369 -13.77 -14.63 11.79
CA THR A 369 -13.27 -15.98 11.56
C THR A 369 -12.32 -16.40 12.68
N ASN A 370 -11.26 -15.64 12.92
CA ASN A 370 -10.15 -16.10 13.78
C ASN A 370 -10.40 -15.91 15.28
N LEU A 371 -11.16 -14.88 15.68
CA LEU A 371 -11.41 -14.63 17.11
C LEU A 371 -12.81 -15.06 17.57
N ARG A 372 -13.76 -15.25 16.65
CA ARG A 372 -15.15 -15.61 17.01
C ARG A 372 -15.63 -16.94 16.45
N GLY A 373 -14.90 -17.56 15.51
CA GLY A 373 -15.27 -18.84 14.93
C GLY A 373 -16.49 -18.75 14.01
N ILE A 374 -16.58 -17.64 13.25
CA ILE A 374 -17.70 -17.31 12.36
C ILE A 374 -17.15 -17.18 10.94
N MET A 375 -17.65 -17.97 9.99
CA MET A 375 -17.29 -17.81 8.58
C MET A 375 -17.88 -16.50 8.06
N SER A 376 -17.03 -15.52 7.78
CA SER A 376 -17.44 -14.19 7.34
C SER A 376 -17.17 -14.02 5.86
N ILE A 377 -18.11 -13.40 5.16
CA ILE A 377 -18.04 -13.08 3.74
C ILE A 377 -18.49 -11.62 3.58
N THR A 378 -17.77 -10.88 2.74
CA THR A 378 -18.04 -9.49 2.39
C THR A 378 -18.47 -9.40 0.93
N PRO A 379 -19.79 -9.38 0.63
CA PRO A 379 -20.26 -8.99 -0.69
C PRO A 379 -20.10 -7.47 -0.89
N GLU A 380 -19.24 -7.07 -1.80
CA GLU A 380 -19.12 -5.70 -2.30
C GLU A 380 -20.13 -5.49 -3.42
N MET A 381 -21.23 -4.79 -3.14
CA MET A 381 -22.36 -4.72 -4.05
C MET A 381 -22.08 -3.91 -5.33
N SER A 382 -23.01 -3.94 -6.29
CA SER A 382 -22.83 -3.26 -7.58
C SER A 382 -22.57 -1.75 -7.48
N THR A 383 -21.74 -1.25 -8.39
CA THR A 383 -21.50 0.17 -8.61
C THR A 383 -22.71 0.83 -9.28
N CYS A 384 -22.78 2.17 -9.23
CA CYS A 384 -23.78 2.92 -9.99
C CYS A 384 -23.67 2.62 -11.49
N GLU A 385 -22.45 2.58 -12.01
CA GLU A 385 -22.18 2.35 -13.43
C GLU A 385 -22.68 0.98 -13.87
N ALA A 386 -22.36 -0.07 -13.11
CA ALA A 386 -22.83 -1.42 -13.40
C ALA A 386 -24.37 -1.52 -13.35
N ALA A 387 -25.02 -0.83 -12.40
CA ALA A 387 -26.48 -0.80 -12.33
C ALA A 387 -27.10 -0.12 -13.57
N ALA A 388 -26.57 1.03 -13.99
CA ALA A 388 -27.04 1.75 -15.17
C ALA A 388 -26.78 0.97 -16.48
N GLU A 389 -25.65 0.26 -16.57
CA GLU A 389 -25.30 -0.54 -17.75
C GLU A 389 -26.16 -1.80 -17.89
N ARG A 390 -26.54 -2.44 -16.77
CA ARG A 390 -27.45 -3.60 -16.79
C ARG A 390 -28.83 -3.24 -17.33
N ASN A 391 -29.30 -2.02 -17.08
CA ASN A 391 -30.58 -1.52 -17.61
C ASN A 391 -30.41 -0.23 -18.43
N PRO A 392 -29.93 -0.32 -19.68
CA PRO A 392 -29.63 0.86 -20.50
C PRO A 392 -30.88 1.63 -20.98
N ASN A 393 -32.09 1.11 -20.73
CA ASN A 393 -33.35 1.77 -21.04
C ASN A 393 -33.96 2.46 -19.82
N ASP A 394 -33.34 2.31 -18.64
CA ASP A 394 -33.73 3.01 -17.44
C ASP A 394 -33.49 4.51 -17.58
N GLU A 395 -34.13 5.31 -16.70
CA GLU A 395 -33.89 6.74 -16.72
C GLU A 395 -32.47 7.10 -16.25
N TRP A 396 -31.85 6.33 -15.35
CA TRP A 396 -30.50 6.52 -14.84
C TRP A 396 -29.43 6.19 -15.87
N THR A 397 -28.50 7.14 -16.07
CA THR A 397 -27.45 7.04 -17.10
C THR A 397 -26.07 7.05 -16.48
N LEU A 398 -25.04 6.65 -17.25
CA LEU A 398 -23.63 6.78 -16.81
C LEU A 398 -23.24 8.23 -16.46
N GLU A 399 -23.87 9.22 -17.09
CA GLU A 399 -23.64 10.64 -16.74
C GLU A 399 -24.19 10.97 -15.33
N ASP A 400 -25.21 10.25 -14.87
CA ASP A 400 -25.74 10.39 -13.50
C ASP A 400 -24.82 9.76 -12.45
N CYS A 401 -24.02 8.76 -12.84
CA CYS A 401 -23.05 8.11 -11.96
C CYS A 401 -21.75 8.89 -11.79
N ALA A 402 -21.46 9.85 -12.66
CA ALA A 402 -20.23 10.65 -12.63
C ALA A 402 -20.05 11.39 -11.29
N GLY A 403 -18.84 11.33 -10.73
CA GLY A 403 -18.49 12.02 -9.48
C GLY A 403 -18.94 11.31 -8.20
N GLY A 404 -19.30 10.02 -8.26
CA GLY A 404 -19.61 9.20 -7.09
C GLY A 404 -18.68 8.00 -6.85
N LEU A 405 -17.75 7.74 -7.78
CA LEU A 405 -16.84 6.57 -7.81
C LEU A 405 -17.54 5.25 -7.43
N GLY A 406 -18.72 4.98 -8.00
CA GLY A 406 -19.49 3.76 -7.72
C GLY A 406 -20.32 3.76 -6.43
N PHE A 407 -19.99 4.58 -5.42
CA PHE A 407 -20.67 4.63 -4.12
C PHE A 407 -22.04 5.37 -4.12
N THR A 408 -22.42 5.97 -5.25
CA THR A 408 -23.71 6.67 -5.43
C THR A 408 -24.70 5.83 -6.22
N PHE A 409 -25.02 4.62 -5.73
CA PHE A 409 -26.02 3.75 -6.35
C PHE A 409 -27.35 4.51 -6.62
N PRO A 410 -28.00 4.32 -7.78
CA PRO A 410 -29.26 4.97 -8.13
C PRO A 410 -30.35 4.83 -7.05
N ASP A 411 -30.99 5.93 -6.67
CA ASP A 411 -32.19 5.90 -5.82
C ASP A 411 -33.41 5.56 -6.67
N ASP A 412 -33.46 4.31 -7.13
CA ASP A 412 -34.42 3.79 -8.11
C ASP A 412 -34.98 2.45 -7.62
N GLU A 413 -36.31 2.33 -7.50
CA GLU A 413 -36.93 1.12 -6.96
C GLU A 413 -36.68 -0.12 -7.83
N GLU A 414 -36.64 0.01 -9.16
CA GLU A 414 -36.42 -1.11 -10.07
C GLU A 414 -34.99 -1.63 -9.95
N LEU A 415 -33.99 -0.73 -10.02
CA LEU A 415 -32.57 -1.09 -9.91
C LEU A 415 -32.22 -1.65 -8.52
N ILE A 416 -32.75 -1.05 -7.45
CA ILE A 416 -32.55 -1.56 -6.08
C ILE A 416 -33.19 -2.95 -5.90
N GLN A 417 -34.37 -3.18 -6.49
CA GLN A 417 -35.05 -4.46 -6.42
C GLN A 417 -34.35 -5.55 -7.25
N GLU A 418 -33.79 -5.20 -8.41
CA GLU A 418 -32.95 -6.10 -9.21
C GLU A 418 -31.71 -6.52 -8.41
N GLU A 419 -31.00 -5.57 -7.83
CA GLU A 419 -29.81 -5.77 -7.01
C GLU A 419 -30.08 -6.69 -5.81
N PHE A 420 -31.18 -6.44 -5.08
CA PHE A 420 -31.64 -7.31 -4.02
C PHE A 420 -31.88 -8.74 -4.51
N THR A 421 -32.55 -8.90 -5.66
CA THR A 421 -32.94 -10.20 -6.20
C THR A 421 -31.73 -11.05 -6.58
N MET A 422 -30.68 -10.45 -7.12
CA MET A 422 -29.42 -11.15 -7.44
C MET A 422 -28.72 -11.72 -6.21
N ASN A 423 -28.81 -11.02 -5.08
CA ASN A 423 -28.12 -11.39 -3.84
C ASN A 423 -28.89 -12.40 -2.96
N VAL A 424 -30.21 -12.53 -3.12
CA VAL A 424 -31.06 -13.44 -2.33
C VAL A 424 -30.59 -14.91 -2.35
N PRO A 425 -30.23 -15.52 -3.49
CA PRO A 425 -29.76 -16.91 -3.54
C PRO A 425 -28.58 -17.20 -2.59
N LEU A 426 -27.55 -16.34 -2.60
CA LEU A 426 -26.40 -16.45 -1.70
C LEU A 426 -26.83 -16.33 -0.23
N ALA A 427 -27.68 -15.35 0.09
CA ALA A 427 -28.20 -15.16 1.44
C ALA A 427 -28.94 -16.39 1.98
N LEU A 428 -29.80 -17.01 1.14
CA LEU A 428 -30.52 -18.23 1.49
C LEU A 428 -29.59 -19.44 1.60
N ALA A 429 -28.59 -19.55 0.73
CA ALA A 429 -27.57 -20.60 0.77
C ALA A 429 -26.79 -20.54 2.10
N ALA A 430 -26.31 -19.35 2.50
CA ALA A 430 -25.63 -19.13 3.78
C ALA A 430 -26.49 -19.57 4.98
N ALA A 431 -27.78 -19.17 5.02
CA ALA A 431 -28.70 -19.56 6.09
C ALA A 431 -29.01 -21.06 6.17
N LYS A 432 -28.88 -21.80 5.06
CA LYS A 432 -28.97 -23.27 5.07
C LYS A 432 -27.66 -23.89 5.57
N THR A 433 -26.53 -23.34 5.13
CA THR A 433 -25.18 -23.82 5.46
C THR A 433 -24.90 -23.84 6.95
N VAL A 434 -25.48 -22.94 7.76
CA VAL A 434 -25.27 -22.93 9.23
C VAL A 434 -25.57 -24.26 9.94
N HIS A 435 -26.39 -25.14 9.35
CA HIS A 435 -26.68 -26.48 9.89
C HIS A 435 -25.59 -27.50 9.61
N THR A 436 -24.82 -27.30 8.54
CA THR A 436 -23.71 -28.14 8.09
C THR A 436 -22.57 -27.22 7.62
N PRO A 437 -21.95 -26.46 8.52
CA PRO A 437 -21.04 -25.38 8.12
C PRO A 437 -19.79 -25.87 7.40
N ASP A 438 -19.41 -27.15 7.59
CA ASP A 438 -18.32 -27.76 6.84
C ASP A 438 -18.76 -28.24 5.43
N LYS A 439 -20.06 -28.36 5.17
CA LYS A 439 -20.67 -28.78 3.89
C LYS A 439 -21.64 -27.69 3.41
N PRO A 440 -21.10 -26.62 2.80
CA PRO A 440 -21.92 -25.50 2.35
C PRO A 440 -22.95 -25.93 1.31
N VAL A 441 -24.11 -25.27 1.35
CA VAL A 441 -25.03 -25.22 0.23
C VAL A 441 -24.45 -24.22 -0.76
N SER A 442 -24.16 -24.68 -1.98
CA SER A 442 -23.63 -23.85 -3.06
C SER A 442 -24.75 -23.40 -3.99
N VAL A 443 -24.77 -22.11 -4.35
CA VAL A 443 -25.68 -21.57 -5.38
C VAL A 443 -25.34 -22.15 -6.76
N VAL A 444 -24.05 -22.36 -7.01
CA VAL A 444 -23.49 -22.81 -8.29
C VAL A 444 -23.22 -24.31 -8.35
N GLY A 445 -23.67 -25.06 -7.34
CA GLY A 445 -23.62 -26.52 -7.32
C GLY A 445 -22.24 -27.13 -7.07
N ARG A 446 -21.25 -26.34 -6.64
CA ARG A 446 -19.93 -26.82 -6.24
C ARG A 446 -19.99 -27.58 -4.91
N THR A 447 -19.00 -28.43 -4.68
CA THR A 447 -18.90 -29.27 -3.47
C THR A 447 -17.51 -29.23 -2.88
N VAL A 448 -17.42 -29.29 -1.56
CA VAL A 448 -16.13 -29.29 -0.84
C VAL A 448 -15.58 -30.72 -0.73
N PRO A 449 -14.33 -30.99 -1.16
CA PRO A 449 -13.70 -32.29 -0.98
C PRO A 449 -13.49 -32.62 0.51
N ASP A 450 -13.38 -33.90 0.84
CA ASP A 450 -13.03 -34.34 2.21
C ASP A 450 -11.52 -34.16 2.50
N PHE A 451 -10.70 -34.20 1.45
CA PHE A 451 -9.25 -34.05 1.45
C PHE A 451 -8.79 -33.31 0.20
N ALA A 452 -7.90 -32.33 0.36
CA ALA A 452 -7.15 -31.66 -0.70
C ALA A 452 -5.64 -31.89 -0.45
N PRO A 453 -5.02 -32.89 -1.13
CA PRO A 453 -3.59 -33.18 -0.99
C PRO A 453 -2.73 -32.03 -1.48
N ASP A 454 -1.71 -31.67 -0.69
CA ASP A 454 -0.61 -30.83 -1.15
C ASP A 454 0.37 -31.68 -1.95
N SER A 455 0.28 -31.60 -3.28
CA SER A 455 0.87 -32.59 -4.18
C SER A 455 2.08 -32.06 -4.91
N PHE A 456 3.11 -32.91 -5.05
CA PHE A 456 4.32 -32.63 -5.79
C PHE A 456 4.83 -33.87 -6.51
N THR A 457 5.71 -33.69 -7.49
CA THR A 457 6.23 -34.77 -8.35
C THR A 457 7.67 -35.15 -8.06
N VAL A 458 8.41 -34.30 -7.33
CA VAL A 458 9.84 -34.47 -7.04
C VAL A 458 10.11 -34.36 -5.54
N SER A 459 10.95 -35.27 -5.03
CA SER A 459 11.43 -35.28 -3.64
C SER A 459 12.95 -35.30 -3.59
N TYR A 460 13.54 -34.58 -2.64
CA TYR A 460 15.00 -34.46 -2.45
C TYR A 460 15.55 -35.12 -1.17
N GLY A 461 14.70 -35.81 -0.40
CA GLY A 461 15.15 -36.50 0.80
C GLY A 461 14.19 -37.54 1.34
N ASP A 462 14.75 -38.51 2.07
CA ASP A 462 14.03 -39.42 2.95
C ASP A 462 14.48 -39.16 4.41
N PRO A 463 13.57 -38.96 5.37
CA PRO A 463 12.11 -39.02 5.23
C PRO A 463 11.49 -37.80 4.50
N GLN A 464 10.43 -38.02 3.73
CA GLN A 464 9.71 -36.99 2.99
C GLN A 464 8.45 -36.51 3.75
N PRO A 465 8.35 -35.23 4.14
CA PRO A 465 7.10 -34.65 4.63
C PRO A 465 6.03 -34.59 3.52
N VAL A 466 4.79 -34.85 3.87
CA VAL A 466 3.63 -34.72 2.98
C VAL A 466 2.49 -34.07 3.74
N ALA A 467 1.60 -33.37 3.03
CA ALA A 467 0.50 -32.66 3.65
C ALA A 467 -0.84 -32.81 2.94
N VAL A 468 -1.90 -32.54 3.68
CA VAL A 468 -3.28 -32.55 3.19
C VAL A 468 -4.12 -31.58 4.00
N THR A 469 -4.86 -30.71 3.32
CA THR A 469 -5.97 -29.98 3.92
C THR A 469 -7.16 -30.93 4.04
N ALA A 470 -7.65 -31.13 5.26
CA ALA A 470 -8.67 -32.13 5.52
C ALA A 470 -9.75 -31.63 6.49
N ARG A 471 -10.97 -32.05 6.20
CA ARG A 471 -12.15 -31.75 7.02
C ARG A 471 -11.95 -32.22 8.46
N ARG A 472 -12.07 -31.31 9.43
CA ARG A 472 -11.90 -31.62 10.87
C ARG A 472 -12.86 -32.70 11.35
N SER A 473 -14.10 -32.72 10.84
CA SER A 473 -15.13 -33.69 11.24
C SER A 473 -14.86 -35.15 10.84
N LEU A 474 -13.84 -35.44 10.01
CA LEU A 474 -13.41 -36.81 9.72
C LEU A 474 -12.66 -37.44 10.91
N ALA A 475 -13.03 -38.65 11.30
CA ALA A 475 -12.31 -39.41 12.33
C ALA A 475 -11.15 -40.23 11.73
N ALA A 476 -10.20 -40.66 12.56
CA ALA A 476 -9.16 -41.64 12.19
C ALA A 476 -8.40 -41.32 10.89
N LYS A 477 -7.99 -40.05 10.72
CA LYS A 477 -7.23 -39.59 9.56
C LYS A 477 -5.85 -40.28 9.54
N VAL A 478 -5.47 -40.84 8.40
CA VAL A 478 -4.18 -41.52 8.21
C VAL A 478 -3.57 -41.20 6.86
N LEU A 479 -2.24 -41.13 6.83
CA LEU A 479 -1.44 -41.16 5.62
C LEU A 479 -1.28 -42.61 5.17
N ARG A 480 -1.45 -42.84 3.87
CA ARG A 480 -1.08 -44.08 3.21
C ARG A 480 -0.13 -43.82 2.05
N PHE A 481 0.81 -44.73 1.86
CA PHE A 481 1.72 -44.65 0.74
C PHE A 481 2.22 -46.04 0.34
N ARG A 482 2.76 -46.16 -0.88
CA ARG A 482 3.53 -47.34 -1.28
C ARG A 482 4.69 -46.96 -2.18
N ILE A 483 5.75 -47.75 -2.11
CA ILE A 483 7.00 -47.52 -2.86
C ILE A 483 7.07 -48.56 -3.98
N ASN A 484 7.25 -48.13 -5.23
CA ASN A 484 7.39 -48.97 -6.42
C ASN A 484 6.29 -50.05 -6.57
N GLY A 485 5.03 -49.70 -6.25
CA GLY A 485 3.90 -50.63 -6.32
C GLY A 485 3.88 -51.73 -5.25
N GLY A 486 4.76 -51.64 -4.24
CA GLY A 486 4.80 -52.57 -3.11
C GLY A 486 3.59 -52.48 -2.16
N PRO A 487 3.65 -53.14 -0.99
CA PRO A 487 2.57 -53.09 -0.01
C PRO A 487 2.31 -51.67 0.49
N ALA A 488 1.02 -51.32 0.64
CA ALA A 488 0.62 -50.05 1.22
C ALA A 488 1.04 -49.98 2.69
N GLN A 489 1.72 -48.90 3.06
CA GLN A 489 2.07 -48.53 4.41
C GLN A 489 1.06 -47.52 4.95
N ILE A 490 0.93 -47.47 6.28
CA ILE A 490 0.04 -46.53 6.99
C ILE A 490 0.87 -45.76 8.02
N ARG A 491 0.62 -44.47 8.14
CA ARG A 491 1.20 -43.58 9.16
C ARG A 491 0.11 -42.69 9.76
N PRO A 492 0.24 -42.29 11.05
CA PRO A 492 -0.63 -41.29 11.62
C PRO A 492 -0.40 -39.94 10.94
N LEU A 493 -1.43 -39.09 10.97
CA LEU A 493 -1.35 -37.69 10.61
C LEU A 493 -1.38 -36.84 11.89
N SER A 494 -0.71 -35.71 11.86
CA SER A 494 -0.78 -34.66 12.89
C SER A 494 -1.27 -33.37 12.27
N GLU A 495 -2.21 -32.70 12.93
CA GLU A 495 -2.64 -31.37 12.53
C GLU A 495 -1.46 -30.38 12.63
N TRP A 496 -1.21 -29.65 11.56
CA TRP A 496 -0.24 -28.54 11.54
C TRP A 496 -0.85 -27.36 12.28
N LYS A 497 -0.05 -26.62 13.03
CA LYS A 497 -0.51 -25.50 13.88
C LYS A 497 -0.16 -24.14 13.31
N GLY A 498 0.12 -24.09 12.01
CA GLY A 498 0.78 -22.96 11.36
C GLY A 498 2.29 -22.96 11.58
N GLY A 499 2.95 -22.13 10.78
CA GLY A 499 4.37 -21.85 10.90
C GLY A 499 4.63 -20.66 11.83
N GLU A 500 5.80 -20.05 11.68
CA GLU A 500 6.23 -18.93 12.52
C GLU A 500 5.43 -17.64 12.32
N ARG A 501 4.74 -17.49 11.17
CA ARG A 501 4.10 -16.23 10.74
C ARG A 501 2.66 -16.40 10.28
N TYR A 502 2.35 -17.47 9.56
CA TYR A 502 1.00 -17.74 9.03
C TYR A 502 0.67 -19.25 9.02
N GLY A 503 -0.57 -19.59 8.71
CA GLY A 503 -1.10 -20.96 8.57
C GLY A 503 -1.81 -21.49 9.81
N GLY A 504 -1.95 -20.64 10.84
CA GLY A 504 -2.72 -20.92 12.06
C GLY A 504 -4.06 -20.19 12.12
N GLU A 505 -4.51 -19.65 10.98
CA GLU A 505 -5.74 -18.88 10.83
C GLU A 505 -6.67 -19.51 9.77
N ASN A 506 -7.95 -19.10 9.81
CA ASN A 506 -9.01 -19.53 8.89
C ASN A 506 -9.10 -21.07 8.74
N ASP A 507 -9.06 -21.75 9.89
CA ASP A 507 -8.99 -23.21 10.00
C ASP A 507 -10.10 -23.78 10.90
N LEU A 508 -11.32 -23.22 10.84
CA LEU A 508 -12.44 -23.57 11.71
C LEU A 508 -13.01 -24.95 11.41
N TYR A 509 -13.15 -25.32 10.13
CA TYR A 509 -13.80 -26.56 9.71
C TYR A 509 -12.85 -27.51 8.96
N PHE A 510 -11.82 -26.96 8.33
CA PHE A 510 -10.70 -27.65 7.74
C PHE A 510 -9.43 -27.30 8.50
N ALA A 511 -8.45 -28.18 8.39
CA ALA A 511 -7.12 -27.93 8.89
C ALA A 511 -6.13 -28.65 8.00
N GLU A 512 -4.90 -28.16 8.00
CA GLU A 512 -3.82 -28.88 7.36
C GLU A 512 -3.28 -29.99 8.29
N TYR A 513 -2.98 -31.15 7.72
CA TYR A 513 -2.41 -32.29 8.41
C TYR A 513 -1.11 -32.72 7.74
N ARG A 514 -0.05 -32.86 8.52
CA ARG A 514 1.25 -33.37 8.07
C ARG A 514 1.38 -34.86 8.38
N GLY A 515 2.10 -35.54 7.49
CA GLY A 515 2.58 -36.90 7.66
C GLY A 515 3.98 -37.05 7.07
N THR A 516 4.57 -38.23 7.24
CA THR A 516 5.93 -38.49 6.79
C THR A 516 6.01 -39.84 6.09
N VAL A 517 6.54 -39.83 4.88
CA VAL A 517 6.95 -41.02 4.14
C VAL A 517 8.41 -41.34 4.47
N SER A 518 8.72 -42.63 4.65
CA SER A 518 10.06 -43.08 5.03
C SER A 518 10.41 -44.40 4.33
N GLY A 519 11.68 -44.59 3.99
CA GLY A 519 12.22 -45.82 3.41
C GLY A 519 12.26 -45.85 1.88
N ALA A 520 12.10 -44.70 1.22
CA ALA A 520 12.35 -44.57 -0.21
C ALA A 520 13.85 -44.42 -0.50
N LYS A 521 14.27 -44.74 -1.72
CA LYS A 521 15.63 -44.53 -2.23
C LYS A 521 15.62 -43.71 -3.52
N PRO A 522 16.72 -43.01 -3.86
CA PRO A 522 16.82 -42.31 -5.12
C PRO A 522 16.42 -43.18 -6.32
N GLY A 523 15.49 -42.68 -7.14
CA GLY A 523 14.87 -43.37 -8.28
C GLY A 523 13.54 -44.07 -7.96
N ASP A 524 13.17 -44.22 -6.69
CA ASP A 524 11.89 -44.82 -6.29
C ASP A 524 10.72 -43.89 -6.63
N LYS A 525 9.61 -44.50 -7.08
CA LYS A 525 8.31 -43.84 -7.22
C LYS A 525 7.45 -44.13 -6.01
N VAL A 526 6.97 -43.08 -5.36
CA VAL A 526 6.12 -43.16 -4.17
C VAL A 526 4.73 -42.65 -4.51
N GLU A 527 3.73 -43.52 -4.38
CA GLU A 527 2.31 -43.13 -4.46
C GLU A 527 1.81 -42.82 -3.05
N VAL A 528 1.14 -41.68 -2.88
CA VAL A 528 0.64 -41.14 -1.60
C VAL A 528 -0.86 -40.87 -1.68
N TRP A 529 -1.60 -41.19 -0.63
CA TRP A 529 -2.99 -40.81 -0.45
C TRP A 529 -3.38 -40.76 1.03
N PHE A 530 -4.48 -40.09 1.33
CA PHE A 530 -4.98 -39.90 2.68
C PHE A 530 -6.34 -40.57 2.85
N GLN A 531 -6.62 -41.10 4.04
CA GLN A 531 -7.89 -41.72 4.36
C GLN A 531 -8.43 -41.21 5.69
N GLY A 532 -9.75 -41.21 5.82
CA GLY A 532 -10.46 -40.91 7.06
C GLY A 532 -11.79 -41.61 7.12
N PHE A 533 -12.41 -41.60 8.28
CA PHE A 533 -13.74 -42.15 8.51
C PHE A 533 -14.78 -41.03 8.59
N LYS A 534 -15.78 -41.10 7.71
CA LYS A 534 -16.89 -40.18 7.64
C LYS A 534 -18.15 -40.85 8.20
N PRO A 535 -18.74 -40.35 9.30
CA PRO A 535 -19.95 -40.92 9.87
C PRO A 535 -21.06 -41.08 8.82
N GLY A 536 -21.69 -42.26 8.77
CA GLY A 536 -22.75 -42.58 7.81
C GLY A 536 -22.28 -42.98 6.40
N THR A 537 -21.05 -42.61 6.00
CA THR A 537 -20.48 -42.96 4.68
C THR A 537 -19.46 -44.10 4.79
N GLY A 538 -18.67 -44.15 5.86
CA GLY A 538 -17.57 -45.10 6.03
C GLY A 538 -16.21 -44.48 5.71
N VAL A 539 -15.28 -45.28 5.19
CA VAL A 539 -13.94 -44.80 4.83
C VAL A 539 -14.02 -43.98 3.55
N VAL A 540 -13.46 -42.77 3.58
CA VAL A 540 -13.27 -41.87 2.44
C VAL A 540 -11.77 -41.69 2.19
N SER A 541 -11.41 -41.41 0.94
CA SER A 541 -10.02 -41.32 0.49
C SER A 541 -9.80 -40.07 -0.35
N SER A 542 -8.63 -39.46 -0.22
CA SER A 542 -8.18 -38.40 -1.14
C SER A 542 -7.89 -38.97 -2.53
N PRO A 543 -7.79 -38.10 -3.56
CA PRO A 543 -7.02 -38.41 -4.76
C PRO A 543 -5.59 -38.86 -4.40
N HIS A 544 -5.03 -39.73 -5.22
CA HIS A 544 -3.66 -40.19 -5.08
C HIS A 544 -2.74 -39.25 -5.86
N PHE A 545 -1.56 -38.96 -5.33
CA PHE A 545 -0.48 -38.34 -6.11
C PHE A 545 0.78 -39.19 -6.05
N THR A 546 1.72 -38.96 -6.96
CA THR A 546 2.96 -39.72 -7.02
C THR A 546 4.14 -38.78 -7.20
N TYR A 547 5.18 -38.99 -6.40
CA TYR A 547 6.46 -38.32 -6.57
C TYR A 547 7.59 -39.32 -6.82
N THR A 548 8.68 -38.84 -7.41
CA THR A 548 9.94 -39.58 -7.52
C THR A 548 10.93 -39.01 -6.53
N LEU A 549 11.55 -39.86 -5.70
CA LEU A 549 12.70 -39.45 -4.90
C LEU A 549 13.89 -39.27 -5.83
N ALA A 550 14.16 -38.04 -6.26
CA ALA A 550 15.20 -37.75 -7.24
C ALA A 550 16.60 -37.84 -6.61
N LYS A 551 16.72 -37.34 -5.38
CA LYS A 551 17.95 -37.33 -4.59
C LYS A 551 17.62 -37.63 -3.13
N ASP A 552 18.61 -38.12 -2.40
CA ASP A 552 18.59 -38.23 -0.94
C ASP A 552 19.88 -37.59 -0.44
N SER A 553 19.95 -36.26 -0.54
CA SER A 553 21.20 -35.53 -0.43
C SER A 553 21.57 -35.25 1.03
N PRO A 554 22.82 -35.50 1.46
CA PRO A 554 23.29 -35.06 2.78
C PRO A 554 23.65 -33.57 2.81
N ALA A 555 23.49 -32.85 1.69
CA ALA A 555 23.74 -31.42 1.61
C ALA A 555 22.83 -30.64 2.57
N LYS A 556 23.37 -29.57 3.14
CA LYS A 556 22.61 -28.71 4.06
C LYS A 556 22.05 -27.47 3.38
N VAL A 557 22.57 -27.14 2.19
CA VAL A 557 22.24 -25.91 1.48
C VAL A 557 21.77 -26.24 0.06
N LEU A 558 20.73 -25.55 -0.41
CA LEU A 558 20.30 -25.59 -1.81
C LEU A 558 20.58 -24.23 -2.44
N VAL A 559 21.26 -24.24 -3.59
CA VAL A 559 21.37 -23.07 -4.46
C VAL A 559 20.18 -23.10 -5.42
N ILE A 560 19.28 -22.14 -5.28
CA ILE A 560 18.16 -21.89 -6.20
C ILE A 560 18.67 -20.90 -7.22
N ALA A 561 19.02 -21.42 -8.39
CA ALA A 561 19.47 -20.64 -9.53
C ALA A 561 18.24 -20.09 -10.25
N ASN A 562 17.94 -18.82 -10.01
CA ASN A 562 16.85 -18.10 -10.66
C ASN A 562 17.42 -17.25 -11.80
N GLU A 563 18.19 -17.88 -12.68
CA GLU A 563 18.73 -17.32 -13.92
C GLU A 563 17.80 -17.75 -15.07
N ASP A 564 17.16 -16.79 -15.73
CA ASP A 564 16.08 -16.99 -16.72
C ASP A 564 16.66 -16.93 -18.12
N TYR A 565 17.50 -17.93 -18.42
CA TYR A 565 18.26 -17.97 -19.67
C TYR A 565 17.44 -18.41 -20.89
N THR A 566 16.15 -18.74 -20.69
CA THR A 566 15.19 -18.93 -21.78
C THR A 566 14.20 -17.77 -21.93
N GLY A 567 14.13 -16.87 -20.94
CA GLY A 567 13.33 -15.65 -20.96
C GLY A 567 13.98 -14.49 -21.71
N PHE A 568 13.49 -13.27 -21.41
CA PHE A 568 13.79 -12.08 -22.19
C PHE A 568 14.52 -10.95 -21.43
N ASN A 569 14.78 -11.08 -20.12
CA ASN A 569 15.42 -10.03 -19.32
C ASN A 569 16.45 -10.58 -18.30
N PRO A 570 17.71 -10.80 -18.73
CA PRO A 570 18.29 -10.35 -19.99
C PRO A 570 18.01 -11.31 -21.15
N ASP A 571 18.00 -10.79 -22.38
CA ASP A 571 17.95 -11.59 -23.61
C ASP A 571 19.28 -12.34 -23.82
N TYR A 572 19.33 -13.58 -23.33
CA TYR A 572 20.52 -14.41 -23.44
C TYR A 572 20.70 -14.95 -24.87
N PRO A 573 21.95 -15.01 -25.38
CA PRO A 573 22.17 -15.66 -26.66
C PRO A 573 21.83 -17.16 -26.56
N PRO A 574 21.26 -17.79 -27.60
CA PRO A 574 20.84 -19.19 -27.60
C PRO A 574 21.91 -20.24 -27.23
N SER A 575 23.18 -19.82 -27.12
CA SER A 575 24.28 -20.63 -26.62
C SER A 575 24.27 -20.84 -25.09
N VAL A 576 23.58 -19.97 -24.34
CA VAL A 576 23.39 -20.13 -22.89
C VAL A 576 22.22 -21.09 -22.69
N THR A 577 22.47 -22.22 -22.04
CA THR A 577 21.52 -23.34 -21.91
C THR A 577 21.46 -23.91 -20.49
N ALA A 578 22.04 -23.16 -19.54
CA ALA A 578 22.11 -23.49 -18.13
C ALA A 578 22.49 -22.20 -17.36
N PRO A 579 22.23 -22.14 -16.04
CA PRO A 579 22.65 -21.03 -15.19
C PRO A 579 24.17 -20.78 -15.26
N LYS A 580 24.58 -19.52 -15.38
CA LYS A 580 26.00 -19.13 -15.56
C LYS A 580 26.78 -19.18 -14.25
N TYR A 581 26.18 -18.87 -13.10
CA TYR A 581 26.93 -18.58 -11.88
C TYR A 581 26.78 -19.59 -10.78
N THR A 582 25.79 -20.48 -10.84
CA THR A 582 25.54 -21.50 -9.81
C THR A 582 26.81 -22.28 -9.42
N ALA A 583 27.69 -22.63 -10.37
CA ALA A 583 28.94 -23.33 -10.08
C ALA A 583 29.87 -22.53 -9.14
N LYS A 584 29.90 -21.19 -9.27
CA LYS A 584 30.67 -20.31 -8.38
C LYS A 584 30.09 -20.31 -6.96
N TYR A 585 28.76 -20.29 -6.82
CA TYR A 585 28.08 -20.40 -5.54
C TYR A 585 28.38 -21.73 -4.85
N GLN A 586 28.28 -22.85 -5.58
CA GLN A 586 28.61 -24.18 -5.04
C GLN A 586 30.08 -24.27 -4.60
N GLN A 587 31.02 -23.73 -5.39
CA GLN A 587 32.43 -23.70 -5.02
C GLN A 587 32.66 -22.88 -3.74
N ALA A 588 31.99 -21.75 -3.60
CA ALA A 588 32.09 -20.91 -2.42
C ALA A 588 31.49 -21.57 -1.18
N LEU A 589 30.34 -22.26 -1.30
CA LEU A 589 29.74 -23.04 -0.22
C LEU A 589 30.67 -24.16 0.23
N LYS A 590 31.25 -24.89 -0.73
CA LYS A 590 32.22 -25.96 -0.44
C LYS A 590 33.45 -25.41 0.29
N ALA A 591 33.98 -24.27 -0.14
CA ALA A 591 35.09 -23.60 0.53
C ALA A 591 34.73 -23.09 1.94
N ALA A 592 33.46 -22.69 2.14
CA ALA A 592 32.91 -22.32 3.43
C ALA A 592 32.65 -23.53 4.36
N GLY A 593 32.69 -24.76 3.84
CA GLY A 593 32.48 -25.99 4.60
C GLY A 593 31.06 -26.57 4.51
N TYR A 594 30.25 -26.08 3.56
CA TYR A 594 28.87 -26.52 3.35
C TYR A 594 28.78 -27.31 2.04
N ALA A 595 28.29 -28.55 2.12
CA ALA A 595 27.87 -29.29 0.94
C ALA A 595 26.53 -28.71 0.44
N SER A 596 26.40 -28.57 -0.87
CA SER A 596 25.23 -27.99 -1.50
C SER A 596 24.72 -28.79 -2.69
N GLU A 597 23.44 -28.63 -2.98
CA GLU A 597 22.77 -29.02 -4.22
C GLU A 597 22.37 -27.77 -5.02
N THR A 598 21.88 -28.00 -6.23
CA THR A 598 21.28 -26.95 -7.06
C THR A 598 19.86 -27.33 -7.48
N TRP A 599 19.02 -26.31 -7.59
CA TRP A 599 17.77 -26.32 -8.30
C TRP A 599 17.79 -25.19 -9.34
N ASP A 600 17.64 -25.54 -10.61
CA ASP A 600 17.57 -24.60 -11.73
C ASP A 600 16.10 -24.27 -12.02
N VAL A 601 15.67 -23.05 -11.71
CA VAL A 601 14.25 -22.66 -11.80
C VAL A 601 13.77 -22.66 -13.25
N ASP A 602 14.64 -22.26 -14.19
CA ASP A 602 14.30 -22.16 -15.61
C ASP A 602 14.04 -23.54 -16.24
N SER A 603 14.93 -24.52 -16.01
CA SER A 603 14.75 -25.86 -16.57
C SER A 603 13.89 -26.81 -15.73
N GLN A 604 13.78 -26.59 -14.41
CA GLN A 604 13.08 -27.50 -13.49
C GLN A 604 11.75 -26.94 -12.94
N GLY A 605 11.43 -25.67 -13.20
CA GLY A 605 10.29 -24.97 -12.63
C GLY A 605 10.48 -24.61 -11.16
N VAL A 606 9.41 -24.24 -10.47
CA VAL A 606 9.47 -23.82 -9.05
C VAL A 606 9.66 -25.04 -8.12
N PRO A 607 10.65 -25.02 -7.20
CA PRO A 607 10.83 -26.09 -6.24
C PRO A 607 9.71 -26.06 -5.18
N HIS A 608 9.03 -27.20 -5.00
CA HIS A 608 8.01 -27.32 -3.97
C HIS A 608 8.59 -27.21 -2.55
N HIS A 609 7.93 -26.46 -1.67
CA HIS A 609 8.43 -26.20 -0.30
C HIS A 609 8.62 -27.49 0.52
N LEU A 610 7.64 -28.40 0.56
CA LEU A 610 7.82 -29.73 1.18
C LEU A 610 8.68 -30.71 0.36
N GLY A 611 8.41 -30.86 -0.93
CA GLY A 611 9.08 -31.85 -1.78
C GLY A 611 10.60 -31.64 -1.86
N VAL A 612 11.02 -30.38 -1.95
CA VAL A 612 12.41 -30.01 -2.22
C VAL A 612 13.00 -29.17 -1.10
N LEU A 613 12.43 -28.00 -0.81
CA LEU A 613 13.09 -26.99 0.04
C LEU A 613 13.26 -27.45 1.49
N SER A 614 12.27 -28.15 2.05
CA SER A 614 12.25 -28.60 3.45
C SER A 614 13.38 -29.56 3.84
N HIS A 615 14.08 -30.14 2.86
CA HIS A 615 15.23 -31.02 3.08
C HIS A 615 16.53 -30.25 3.35
N PHE A 616 16.52 -28.92 3.20
CA PHE A 616 17.69 -28.07 3.35
C PHE A 616 17.58 -27.14 4.55
N LYS A 617 18.70 -26.94 5.26
CA LYS A 617 18.77 -26.03 6.41
C LYS A 617 18.84 -24.56 6.00
N GLY A 618 19.37 -24.28 4.81
CA GLY A 618 19.41 -22.94 4.26
C GLY A 618 19.33 -22.94 2.74
N LEU A 619 18.83 -21.86 2.17
CA LEU A 619 18.72 -21.62 0.74
C LEU A 619 19.63 -20.46 0.34
N VAL A 620 20.17 -20.53 -0.87
CA VAL A 620 20.78 -19.41 -1.57
C VAL A 620 19.93 -19.16 -2.82
N TRP A 621 19.12 -18.13 -2.81
CA TRP A 621 18.37 -17.64 -3.97
C TRP A 621 19.23 -16.61 -4.69
N GLU A 622 19.71 -16.97 -5.87
CA GLU A 622 20.59 -16.12 -6.69
C GLU A 622 19.91 -15.79 -8.02
N LEU A 623 20.02 -14.52 -8.43
CA LEU A 623 19.45 -14.00 -9.67
C LEU A 623 20.44 -14.08 -10.85
N GLY A 624 21.74 -14.17 -10.60
CA GLY A 624 22.75 -14.08 -11.66
C GLY A 624 22.65 -12.79 -12.46
N ASP A 625 22.48 -12.88 -13.78
CA ASP A 625 22.26 -11.69 -14.63
C ASP A 625 20.79 -11.27 -14.71
N ASN A 626 19.87 -12.02 -14.10
CA ASN A 626 18.45 -11.67 -14.17
C ASN A 626 18.19 -10.34 -13.50
N ARG A 627 17.63 -9.44 -14.30
CA ARG A 627 16.99 -8.24 -13.76
C ARG A 627 15.55 -8.54 -13.38
N LEU A 628 14.78 -9.14 -14.29
CA LEU A 628 13.41 -9.62 -14.09
C LEU A 628 13.22 -10.94 -14.84
N SER A 629 12.48 -11.87 -14.27
CA SER A 629 12.11 -13.08 -15.02
C SER A 629 10.88 -12.81 -15.88
N MET A 630 10.99 -13.01 -17.19
CA MET A 630 10.01 -12.55 -18.18
C MET A 630 9.86 -13.51 -19.35
N ASP A 631 8.62 -13.80 -19.72
CA ASP A 631 8.21 -14.35 -21.00
C ASP A 631 7.97 -13.24 -22.04
N GLN A 632 7.71 -13.62 -23.30
CA GLN A 632 7.50 -12.66 -24.38
C GLN A 632 6.33 -11.69 -24.10
N GLN A 633 5.31 -12.18 -23.40
CA GLN A 633 4.12 -11.41 -23.04
C GLN A 633 4.37 -10.35 -21.96
N ASP A 634 5.39 -10.55 -21.12
CA ASP A 634 5.68 -9.68 -19.95
C ASP A 634 6.59 -8.49 -20.33
N LEU A 635 7.15 -8.51 -21.54
CA LEU A 635 8.08 -7.48 -22.03
C LEU A 635 7.50 -6.07 -21.97
N VAL A 636 6.19 -5.94 -22.21
CA VAL A 636 5.48 -4.68 -22.26
C VAL A 636 4.07 -4.88 -21.73
N THR A 637 3.79 -4.34 -20.56
CA THR A 637 2.44 -4.24 -20.04
C THR A 637 1.72 -3.15 -20.83
N VAL A 638 0.60 -3.51 -21.46
CA VAL A 638 -0.26 -2.53 -22.12
C VAL A 638 -1.13 -1.92 -21.03
N THR A 639 -0.91 -0.65 -20.74
CA THR A 639 -1.74 0.07 -19.78
C THR A 639 -2.43 1.23 -20.45
N PRO A 640 -3.48 1.78 -19.82
CA PRO A 640 -4.06 3.00 -20.29
C PRO A 640 -3.07 4.13 -20.07
N LEU A 641 -2.04 4.04 -19.22
CA LEU A 641 -0.96 5.03 -19.08
C LEU A 641 0.04 4.99 -20.26
N GLY A 642 0.10 3.87 -20.97
CA GLY A 642 0.99 3.62 -22.09
C GLY A 642 1.57 2.22 -22.03
N ASN A 643 2.43 1.90 -22.99
CA ASN A 643 3.20 0.67 -22.97
C ASN A 643 4.32 0.81 -21.94
N LEU A 644 4.29 -0.01 -20.89
CA LEU A 644 5.21 0.03 -19.77
C LEU A 644 6.10 -1.22 -19.80
N PRO A 645 7.40 -1.10 -20.11
CA PRO A 645 8.34 -2.19 -19.88
C PRO A 645 8.63 -2.33 -18.37
N ASP A 646 9.11 -3.51 -17.95
CA ASP A 646 9.50 -3.79 -16.55
C ASP A 646 8.40 -3.57 -15.50
N ALA A 647 7.13 -3.76 -15.89
CA ALA A 647 5.98 -3.67 -15.01
C ALA A 647 5.33 -5.04 -14.72
N ASP A 648 5.84 -6.11 -15.35
CA ASP A 648 5.29 -7.47 -15.27
C ASP A 648 6.43 -8.50 -15.18
N VAL A 649 6.15 -9.63 -14.56
CA VAL A 649 7.05 -10.78 -14.44
C VAL A 649 6.31 -12.08 -14.67
N LYS A 650 7.05 -13.12 -15.06
CA LYS A 650 6.48 -14.45 -15.22
C LYS A 650 5.79 -14.94 -13.93
N PRO A 651 4.63 -15.62 -14.01
CA PRO A 651 3.91 -16.12 -12.83
C PRO A 651 4.76 -17.01 -11.91
N SER A 652 5.75 -17.72 -12.47
CA SER A 652 6.66 -18.55 -11.66
C SER A 652 7.53 -17.74 -10.68
N GLN A 653 7.70 -16.43 -10.87
CA GLN A 653 8.35 -15.56 -9.90
C GLN A 653 7.50 -15.38 -8.63
N GLN A 654 6.18 -15.21 -8.78
CA GLN A 654 5.25 -15.23 -7.65
C GLN A 654 5.28 -16.59 -6.95
N TYR A 655 5.16 -17.68 -7.71
CA TYR A 655 5.12 -19.02 -7.13
C TYR A 655 6.43 -19.38 -6.41
N LEU A 656 7.58 -18.95 -6.92
CA LEU A 656 8.87 -19.10 -6.25
C LEU A 656 8.93 -18.30 -4.95
N THR A 657 8.43 -17.06 -4.97
CA THR A 657 8.31 -16.21 -3.77
C THR A 657 7.46 -16.90 -2.71
N VAL A 658 6.28 -17.43 -3.07
CA VAL A 658 5.41 -18.18 -2.16
C VAL A 658 6.09 -19.45 -1.63
N ALA A 659 6.75 -20.25 -2.48
CA ALA A 659 7.45 -21.46 -2.02
C ALA A 659 8.58 -21.16 -1.02
N ILE A 660 9.32 -20.06 -1.23
CA ILE A 660 10.37 -19.61 -0.31
C ILE A 660 9.77 -19.02 0.97
N ARG A 661 8.65 -18.31 0.86
CA ARG A 661 7.88 -17.80 2.00
C ARG A 661 7.40 -18.94 2.91
N ASP A 662 6.86 -20.01 2.32
CA ASP A 662 6.42 -21.22 3.06
C ASP A 662 7.61 -21.91 3.75
N TYR A 663 8.74 -22.01 3.06
CA TYR A 663 9.97 -22.54 3.63
C TYR A 663 10.47 -21.71 4.84
N LEU A 664 10.45 -20.38 4.74
CA LEU A 664 10.80 -19.50 5.85
C LEU A 664 9.78 -19.60 6.99
N ASN A 665 8.49 -19.74 6.67
CA ASN A 665 7.43 -19.93 7.67
C ASN A 665 7.63 -21.24 8.47
N GLU A 666 8.23 -22.27 7.89
CA GLU A 666 8.61 -23.52 8.58
C GLU A 666 9.97 -23.44 9.31
N GLY A 667 10.53 -22.23 9.47
CA GLY A 667 11.79 -21.98 10.19
C GLY A 667 13.05 -22.13 9.32
N GLY A 668 12.89 -22.16 8.00
CA GLY A 668 13.98 -22.14 7.03
C GLY A 668 14.87 -20.91 7.13
N LYS A 669 15.98 -20.89 6.38
CA LYS A 669 16.94 -19.78 6.34
C LYS A 669 17.31 -19.40 4.92
N LEU A 670 17.38 -18.11 4.61
CA LEU A 670 17.56 -17.63 3.24
C LEU A 670 18.72 -16.64 3.12
N LEU A 671 19.59 -16.88 2.15
CA LEU A 671 20.36 -15.82 1.49
C LEU A 671 19.65 -15.49 0.18
N TYR A 672 19.20 -14.25 0.00
CA TYR A 672 18.73 -13.72 -1.29
C TYR A 672 19.76 -12.72 -1.80
N THR A 673 20.25 -12.91 -3.03
CA THR A 673 21.38 -12.15 -3.56
C THR A 673 21.22 -11.90 -5.06
N GLY A 674 21.47 -10.67 -5.45
CA GLY A 674 21.36 -10.19 -6.81
C GLY A 674 21.32 -8.67 -6.81
N GLU A 675 21.71 -8.08 -7.92
CA GLU A 675 21.73 -6.62 -8.10
C GLU A 675 20.32 -6.00 -8.02
N THR A 676 19.35 -6.69 -8.59
CA THR A 676 17.92 -6.33 -8.61
C THR A 676 17.10 -7.15 -7.61
N ALA A 677 17.75 -7.76 -6.61
CA ALA A 677 17.02 -8.39 -5.52
C ALA A 677 16.15 -7.35 -4.82
N ALA A 678 14.86 -7.67 -4.62
CA ALA A 678 13.83 -6.76 -4.15
C ALA A 678 13.54 -5.55 -5.09
N TYR A 679 13.63 -5.75 -6.40
CA TYR A 679 13.11 -4.82 -7.40
C TYR A 679 11.67 -5.17 -7.79
N TYR A 680 10.76 -4.19 -7.73
CA TYR A 680 9.33 -4.33 -8.00
C TYR A 680 8.85 -3.45 -9.16
N GLY A 681 9.74 -3.13 -10.11
CA GLY A 681 9.34 -2.43 -11.32
C GLY A 681 9.10 -0.94 -11.14
N ILE A 682 8.64 -0.31 -12.22
CA ILE A 682 8.47 1.16 -12.29
C ILE A 682 7.20 1.67 -11.60
N LEU A 683 6.26 0.78 -11.27
CA LEU A 683 5.00 1.11 -10.61
C LEU A 683 5.01 0.75 -9.11
N ASP A 684 6.13 0.25 -8.58
CA ASP A 684 6.26 -0.22 -7.19
C ASP A 684 5.61 0.73 -6.18
N THR A 685 5.97 2.02 -6.21
CA THR A 685 5.45 3.02 -5.28
C THR A 685 3.97 3.41 -5.51
N ILE A 686 3.37 2.98 -6.61
CA ILE A 686 1.96 3.23 -6.96
C ILE A 686 1.09 2.03 -6.60
N VAL A 687 1.53 0.82 -6.96
CA VAL A 687 0.73 -0.41 -6.80
C VAL A 687 1.19 -1.29 -5.63
N GLY A 688 2.33 -0.99 -5.01
CA GLY A 688 2.91 -1.77 -3.91
C GLY A 688 3.50 -3.11 -4.38
N GLY A 689 4.04 -3.16 -5.59
CA GLY A 689 4.56 -4.39 -6.18
C GLY A 689 4.74 -4.33 -7.70
N ILE A 690 4.84 -5.50 -8.32
CA ILE A 690 4.96 -5.71 -9.78
C ILE A 690 3.89 -6.70 -10.25
N TYR A 691 3.38 -6.59 -11.47
CA TYR A 691 2.33 -7.52 -11.93
C TYR A 691 2.88 -8.91 -12.26
N TYR A 692 2.00 -9.92 -12.28
CA TYR A 692 2.25 -11.25 -12.84
C TYR A 692 1.01 -11.84 -13.52
N GLY A 693 0.83 -11.55 -14.81
CA GLY A 693 -0.30 -12.06 -15.59
C GLY A 693 -1.66 -11.41 -15.27
N ILE A 694 -2.70 -11.84 -15.99
CA ILE A 694 -4.07 -11.30 -15.90
C ILE A 694 -4.95 -12.16 -14.97
N ASP A 695 -5.87 -11.51 -14.26
CA ASP A 695 -6.82 -12.20 -13.39
C ASP A 695 -7.71 -13.18 -14.18
N GLY A 696 -7.99 -14.35 -13.60
CA GLY A 696 -8.71 -15.46 -14.24
C GLY A 696 -7.98 -16.17 -15.39
N ASN A 697 -6.82 -15.67 -15.85
CA ASN A 697 -5.98 -16.31 -16.88
C ASN A 697 -4.49 -15.94 -16.73
N PRO A 698 -3.76 -16.51 -15.77
CA PRO A 698 -2.37 -16.12 -15.47
C PRO A 698 -1.37 -16.36 -16.63
N ASP A 699 -1.74 -17.14 -17.64
CA ASP A 699 -0.93 -17.35 -18.86
C ASP A 699 -1.18 -16.28 -19.95
N GLY A 700 -2.12 -15.36 -19.74
CA GLY A 700 -2.47 -14.29 -20.68
C GLY A 700 -1.65 -13.01 -20.46
N ASP A 701 -1.51 -12.22 -21.52
CA ASP A 701 -0.89 -10.89 -21.47
C ASP A 701 -1.60 -10.02 -20.40
N CYS A 702 -0.84 -9.47 -19.44
CA CYS A 702 -1.38 -8.43 -18.57
C CYS A 702 -1.70 -7.19 -19.41
N VAL A 703 -2.99 -7.03 -19.70
CA VAL A 703 -3.53 -5.89 -20.44
C VAL A 703 -4.48 -5.15 -19.53
N ILE A 704 -4.06 -3.95 -19.16
CA ILE A 704 -4.83 -3.04 -18.33
C ILE A 704 -5.60 -2.12 -19.27
N THR A 705 -6.90 -2.36 -19.38
CA THR A 705 -7.80 -1.73 -20.34
C THR A 705 -8.42 -0.47 -19.80
N THR A 706 -8.76 -0.49 -18.52
CA THR A 706 -9.20 0.67 -17.76
C THR A 706 -8.17 0.99 -16.73
N ILE A 707 -8.32 2.14 -16.12
CA ILE A 707 -7.33 2.59 -15.18
C ILE A 707 -7.69 2.15 -13.75
N GLN A 708 -8.96 1.86 -13.49
CA GLN A 708 -9.33 1.00 -12.36
C GLN A 708 -8.57 -0.34 -12.45
N GLY A 709 -8.45 -0.84 -13.68
CA GLY A 709 -7.63 -1.97 -14.11
C GLY A 709 -6.21 -2.05 -13.56
N LEU A 710 -5.62 -0.95 -13.09
CA LEU A 710 -4.32 -0.97 -12.41
C LEU A 710 -4.34 -1.78 -11.10
N PHE A 711 -5.52 -2.04 -10.54
CA PHE A 711 -5.65 -2.72 -9.25
C PHE A 711 -6.44 -4.03 -9.32
N ASP A 712 -7.23 -4.26 -10.37
CA ASP A 712 -8.16 -5.39 -10.47
C ASP A 712 -8.06 -6.20 -11.79
N GLU A 713 -7.38 -5.73 -12.84
CA GLU A 713 -7.26 -6.50 -14.09
C GLU A 713 -6.04 -7.44 -14.10
N CYS A 714 -4.95 -7.10 -13.40
CA CYS A 714 -3.74 -7.93 -13.33
C CYS A 714 -3.37 -8.30 -11.89
N LEU A 715 -2.86 -9.52 -11.72
CA LEU A 715 -2.43 -10.01 -10.41
C LEU A 715 -1.14 -9.32 -9.96
N LEU A 716 -1.01 -9.06 -8.65
CA LEU A 716 0.09 -8.30 -8.07
C LEU A 716 1.05 -9.17 -7.24
N LEU A 717 2.32 -9.24 -7.64
CA LEU A 717 3.42 -9.70 -6.80
C LEU A 717 3.77 -8.53 -5.86
N ALA A 718 3.11 -8.52 -4.71
CA ALA A 718 3.25 -7.49 -3.70
C ALA A 718 4.64 -7.50 -3.04
N ASP A 719 5.03 -6.36 -2.48
CA ASP A 719 6.29 -6.19 -1.76
C ASP A 719 6.26 -6.71 -0.30
N ASP A 720 5.12 -7.25 0.14
CA ASP A 720 4.87 -7.84 1.45
C ASP A 720 5.93 -8.87 1.86
N PHE A 721 6.44 -9.68 0.93
CA PHE A 721 7.49 -10.65 1.19
C PHE A 721 8.79 -9.94 1.61
N THR A 722 9.17 -8.89 0.90
CA THR A 722 10.38 -8.12 1.18
C THR A 722 10.24 -7.38 2.51
N GLN A 723 9.10 -6.72 2.74
CA GLN A 723 8.82 -6.02 3.99
C GLN A 723 8.77 -6.98 5.17
N TYR A 724 7.92 -8.01 5.09
CA TYR A 724 7.60 -8.83 6.25
C TYR A 724 8.74 -9.81 6.53
N TYR A 725 9.34 -10.45 5.50
CA TYR A 725 10.32 -11.53 5.65
C TYR A 725 11.78 -11.08 5.55
N LEU A 726 12.07 -10.08 4.73
CA LEU A 726 13.44 -9.61 4.50
C LEU A 726 13.78 -8.36 5.31
N GLY A 727 12.78 -7.70 5.89
CA GLY A 727 12.94 -6.53 6.75
C GLY A 727 13.39 -5.30 5.97
N VAL A 728 12.98 -5.18 4.71
CA VAL A 728 13.31 -4.07 3.81
C VAL A 728 12.02 -3.43 3.32
N GLY A 729 11.88 -2.12 3.54
CA GLY A 729 10.70 -1.35 3.15
C GLY A 729 10.79 -0.75 1.75
N GLY A 730 11.94 -0.87 1.09
CA GLY A 730 12.16 -0.36 -0.25
C GLY A 730 13.61 -0.48 -0.71
N ARG A 731 13.86 -0.15 -1.98
CA ARG A 731 15.17 -0.21 -2.61
C ARG A 731 15.40 1.02 -3.48
N ILE A 732 16.64 1.52 -3.49
CA ILE A 732 17.09 2.60 -4.38
C ILE A 732 18.28 2.10 -5.21
N PRO A 733 18.33 2.33 -6.54
CA PRO A 733 19.46 1.92 -7.36
C PRO A 733 20.74 2.70 -7.02
N ARG A 734 21.90 2.04 -7.11
CA ARG A 734 23.22 2.57 -6.78
C ARG A 734 24.18 2.43 -7.95
N GLY A 735 24.59 3.56 -8.51
CA GLY A 735 25.62 3.60 -9.55
C GLY A 735 27.04 3.44 -9.01
N ASN A 736 27.86 2.67 -9.73
CA ASN A 736 29.32 2.54 -9.58
C ASN A 736 29.87 2.24 -8.16
N PRO A 737 29.26 1.34 -7.36
CA PRO A 737 29.92 0.90 -6.14
C PRO A 737 31.23 0.17 -6.47
N THR A 738 32.26 0.31 -5.64
CA THR A 738 33.56 -0.36 -5.84
C THR A 738 33.72 -1.63 -5.02
N GLY A 739 32.78 -1.89 -4.11
CA GLY A 739 32.76 -3.05 -3.25
C GLY A 739 31.81 -2.83 -2.07
N PHE A 740 31.97 -3.63 -1.03
CA PHE A 740 31.23 -3.48 0.22
C PHE A 740 32.12 -3.77 1.44
N THR A 741 31.66 -3.32 2.61
CA THR A 741 32.21 -3.62 3.93
C THR A 741 31.10 -4.16 4.82
N GLY A 742 31.27 -5.36 5.36
CA GLY A 742 30.32 -5.97 6.29
C GLY A 742 30.30 -5.26 7.64
N THR A 743 29.10 -5.03 8.15
CA THR A 743 28.79 -4.46 9.48
C THR A 743 27.93 -5.43 10.27
N GLY A 744 27.69 -5.15 11.56
CA GLY A 744 26.78 -5.96 12.39
C GLY A 744 27.02 -7.48 12.28
N PRO A 745 25.99 -8.27 11.89
CA PRO A 745 26.12 -9.72 11.69
C PRO A 745 27.17 -10.16 10.66
N LEU A 746 27.47 -9.34 9.65
CA LEU A 746 28.50 -9.62 8.65
C LEU A 746 29.85 -8.94 8.94
N ALA A 747 30.00 -8.30 10.11
CA ALA A 747 31.25 -7.62 10.47
C ALA A 747 32.51 -8.49 10.26
N GLY A 748 33.53 -7.89 9.64
CA GLY A 748 34.79 -8.55 9.30
C GLY A 748 34.82 -9.24 7.93
N THR A 749 33.78 -9.08 7.11
CA THR A 749 33.83 -9.38 5.66
C THR A 749 33.94 -8.08 4.85
N SER A 750 34.53 -8.19 3.67
CA SER A 750 34.58 -7.12 2.67
C SER A 750 34.87 -7.76 1.32
N GLY A 751 34.41 -7.14 0.24
CA GLY A 751 34.70 -7.61 -1.11
C GLY A 751 34.73 -6.46 -2.10
N THR A 752 35.59 -6.56 -3.12
CA THR A 752 35.75 -5.55 -4.17
C THR A 752 34.93 -5.98 -5.38
N PHE A 753 34.26 -5.05 -6.05
CA PHE A 753 33.57 -5.34 -7.31
C PHE A 753 34.52 -5.26 -8.49
N GLY A 754 34.18 -5.94 -9.59
CA GLY A 754 35.07 -6.15 -10.74
C GLY A 754 35.46 -7.62 -10.94
N GLY A 755 34.60 -8.54 -10.49
CA GLY A 755 34.74 -9.97 -10.69
C GLY A 755 34.52 -10.44 -12.13
N PRO A 756 34.73 -11.73 -12.41
CA PRO A 756 34.62 -12.26 -13.77
C PRO A 756 33.22 -12.11 -14.40
N ALA A 757 32.18 -11.86 -13.62
CA ALA A 757 30.82 -11.62 -14.12
C ALA A 757 30.66 -10.20 -14.71
N THR A 758 31.47 -9.20 -14.29
CA THR A 758 31.23 -7.79 -14.65
C THR A 758 31.45 -7.43 -16.11
N VAL A 759 31.93 -8.37 -16.92
CA VAL A 759 32.00 -8.20 -18.38
C VAL A 759 30.62 -8.40 -19.02
N ASP A 760 29.86 -9.37 -18.51
CA ASP A 760 28.54 -9.74 -19.03
C ASP A 760 27.40 -9.19 -18.15
N ASN A 761 27.72 -8.75 -16.93
CA ASN A 761 26.79 -8.27 -15.89
C ASN A 761 27.46 -7.20 -15.01
N PRO A 762 27.58 -5.96 -15.53
CA PRO A 762 28.21 -4.85 -14.81
C PRO A 762 27.42 -4.49 -13.54
N VAL A 763 28.11 -3.97 -12.52
CA VAL A 763 27.45 -3.49 -11.28
C VAL A 763 26.98 -2.04 -11.50
N ASP A 764 25.82 -1.86 -12.13
CA ASP A 764 25.26 -0.57 -12.53
C ASP A 764 23.90 -0.23 -11.90
N GLU A 765 23.23 -1.20 -11.30
CA GLU A 765 21.95 -1.07 -10.62
C GLU A 765 21.96 -1.72 -9.22
N ALA A 766 23.08 -1.72 -8.51
CA ALA A 766 23.16 -2.30 -7.16
C ALA A 766 22.09 -1.71 -6.23
N GLY A 767 21.37 -2.53 -5.47
CA GLY A 767 20.33 -2.06 -4.56
C GLY A 767 20.91 -1.48 -3.27
N VAL A 768 20.67 -0.21 -2.99
CA VAL A 768 20.65 0.31 -1.61
C VAL A 768 19.35 -0.14 -0.97
N LEU A 769 19.45 -0.94 0.08
CA LEU A 769 18.30 -1.50 0.78
C LEU A 769 17.86 -0.57 1.90
N LEU A 770 16.58 -0.22 1.95
CA LEU A 770 15.99 0.61 3.00
C LEU A 770 15.42 -0.29 4.10
N PRO A 771 16.11 -0.47 5.25
CA PRO A 771 15.64 -1.39 6.28
C PRO A 771 14.36 -0.87 6.93
N MET A 772 13.43 -1.79 7.22
CA MET A 772 12.24 -1.48 8.01
C MET A 772 12.64 -1.01 9.41
N GLY A 773 12.03 0.09 9.86
CA GLY A 773 12.27 0.68 11.17
C GLY A 773 11.74 -0.13 12.36
N THR A 774 11.65 0.53 13.51
CA THR A 774 11.19 -0.10 14.77
C THR A 774 9.69 0.06 15.04
N ASP A 775 8.95 0.78 14.19
CA ASP A 775 7.51 1.03 14.37
C ASP A 775 6.67 -0.25 14.25
N PHE A 776 7.22 -1.24 13.53
CA PHE A 776 6.73 -2.61 13.40
C PHE A 776 7.82 -3.61 13.79
N PRO A 777 8.06 -3.86 15.10
CA PRO A 777 9.19 -4.67 15.58
C PRO A 777 9.29 -6.09 15.00
N ARG A 778 8.18 -6.61 14.47
CA ARG A 778 8.10 -7.95 13.87
C ARG A 778 8.79 -8.04 12.50
N PHE A 779 8.96 -6.88 11.86
CA PHE A 779 9.47 -6.74 10.49
C PHE A 779 10.81 -6.00 10.45
N THR A 780 11.39 -5.66 11.60
CA THR A 780 12.63 -4.88 11.65
C THR A 780 13.77 -5.58 10.92
N GLY A 781 14.38 -4.86 9.97
CA GLY A 781 15.62 -5.25 9.31
C GLY A 781 16.82 -4.59 9.96
N THR A 782 17.93 -5.31 10.06
CA THR A 782 19.20 -4.78 10.59
C THR A 782 20.21 -4.62 9.46
N PRO A 783 20.71 -3.39 9.19
CA PRO A 783 21.84 -3.17 8.29
C PRO A 783 23.03 -4.06 8.65
N ALA A 784 23.63 -4.68 7.64
CA ALA A 784 24.71 -5.64 7.83
C ALA A 784 25.86 -5.48 6.84
N ALA A 785 25.77 -4.58 5.88
CA ALA A 785 26.91 -4.17 5.07
C ALA A 785 26.63 -2.80 4.45
N ASP A 786 27.71 -2.07 4.17
CA ASP A 786 27.66 -0.81 3.44
C ASP A 786 28.51 -0.90 2.17
N TYR A 787 28.06 -0.26 1.09
CA TYR A 787 28.84 -0.09 -0.12
C TYR A 787 30.07 0.76 0.15
N ARG A 788 31.19 0.32 -0.42
CA ARG A 788 32.39 1.13 -0.56
C ARG A 788 32.23 1.99 -1.80
N LEU A 789 32.15 3.29 -1.56
CA LEU A 789 31.97 4.25 -2.62
C LEU A 789 33.28 4.45 -3.37
N GLY A 790 33.19 4.48 -4.70
CA GLY A 790 34.30 4.84 -5.58
C GLY A 790 34.42 6.36 -5.68
N THR A 791 34.27 6.87 -6.89
CA THR A 791 33.99 8.31 -7.08
C THR A 791 32.69 8.63 -6.35
N PRO A 792 32.63 9.70 -5.52
CA PRO A 792 31.38 10.18 -4.96
C PRO A 792 30.35 10.32 -6.08
N GLY A 793 29.22 9.63 -5.92
CA GLY A 793 28.02 9.85 -6.70
C GLY A 793 27.51 11.28 -6.47
N PRO A 794 26.52 11.72 -7.26
CA PRO A 794 26.06 13.11 -7.26
C PRO A 794 25.57 13.59 -5.89
N PHE A 795 25.19 12.70 -4.97
CA PHE A 795 24.68 13.04 -3.64
C PHE A 795 25.44 12.36 -2.49
N ASP A 796 26.65 11.84 -2.75
CA ASP A 796 27.53 11.39 -1.68
C ASP A 796 28.43 12.55 -1.22
N PRO A 797 28.91 12.57 0.05
CA PRO A 797 29.92 13.54 0.50
C PRO A 797 31.09 13.66 -0.48
N ILE A 798 31.43 14.89 -0.87
CA ILE A 798 32.47 15.18 -1.87
C ILE A 798 33.87 15.12 -1.25
N GLU A 799 33.97 15.41 0.05
CA GLU A 799 35.13 15.10 0.87
C GLU A 799 34.73 14.32 2.13
N GLY A 800 35.69 13.56 2.67
CA GLY A 800 35.47 12.88 3.94
C GLY A 800 34.35 11.82 3.93
N GLN A 801 33.53 11.79 4.98
CA GLN A 801 32.40 10.85 5.15
C GLN A 801 31.08 11.56 5.48
N TRP A 802 31.13 12.83 5.85
CA TRP A 802 29.99 13.58 6.36
C TRP A 802 29.79 14.85 5.56
N TYR A 803 28.53 15.17 5.36
CA TYR A 803 28.08 16.41 4.74
C TYR A 803 26.85 16.93 5.47
N ILE A 804 26.30 18.04 5.00
CA ILE A 804 24.97 18.48 5.38
C ILE A 804 23.99 18.05 4.30
N ASN A 805 23.05 17.20 4.71
CA ASN A 805 21.96 16.70 3.89
C ASN A 805 20.67 17.44 4.27
N GLY A 806 20.08 18.14 3.31
CA GLY A 806 18.70 18.61 3.38
C GLY A 806 17.86 17.74 2.47
N SER A 807 17.57 16.52 2.94
CA SER A 807 16.71 15.58 2.22
C SER A 807 15.39 16.27 1.96
N HIS A 808 14.90 16.18 0.74
CA HIS A 808 13.67 16.85 0.40
C HIS A 808 12.55 16.47 1.36
N ALA A 809 11.87 17.50 1.86
CA ALA A 809 10.66 17.40 2.64
C ALA A 809 9.74 18.52 2.21
N ASP A 810 8.50 18.17 1.92
CA ASP A 810 7.43 19.13 1.60
C ASP A 810 7.26 20.13 2.77
N ASP A 811 6.77 21.33 2.48
CA ASP A 811 6.50 22.40 3.45
C ASP A 811 7.71 22.75 4.35
N SER A 812 8.92 22.87 3.80
CA SER A 812 10.14 22.98 4.60
C SER A 812 11.02 24.16 4.20
N TYR A 813 11.38 24.97 5.20
CA TYR A 813 12.39 26.02 5.07
C TYR A 813 13.62 25.64 5.89
N MET A 814 14.50 24.85 5.27
CA MET A 814 15.69 24.31 5.93
C MET A 814 16.78 25.38 5.95
N ARG A 815 17.50 25.53 7.07
CA ARG A 815 18.54 26.56 7.21
C ARG A 815 19.83 26.00 7.79
N LEU A 816 20.94 26.23 7.11
CA LEU A 816 22.29 26.04 7.60
C LEU A 816 22.93 27.42 7.77
N THR A 817 23.05 27.89 9.01
CA THR A 817 23.37 29.29 9.34
C THR A 817 24.71 29.43 10.06
N ARG A 818 25.45 30.51 9.75
CA ARG A 818 26.72 30.85 10.42
C ARG A 818 26.96 32.36 10.46
N THR A 819 27.58 32.84 11.54
CA THR A 819 28.19 34.18 11.61
C THR A 819 29.66 34.18 11.17
N ILE A 820 30.04 35.12 10.30
CA ILE A 820 31.40 35.36 9.78
C ILE A 820 31.88 36.73 10.25
N ASN A 821 33.06 36.78 10.89
CA ASN A 821 33.68 38.02 11.35
C ASN A 821 34.69 38.56 10.33
N LEU A 822 34.35 39.66 9.67
CA LEU A 822 35.19 40.36 8.69
C LEU A 822 35.79 41.66 9.25
N GLY A 823 35.81 41.84 10.57
CA GLY A 823 36.26 43.07 11.24
C GLY A 823 37.70 43.50 10.91
N SER A 824 38.58 42.55 10.57
CA SER A 824 39.96 42.81 10.14
C SER A 824 40.18 42.65 8.62
N VAL A 825 39.12 42.41 7.85
CA VAL A 825 39.17 42.16 6.41
C VAL A 825 38.64 43.38 5.67
N THR A 826 39.40 43.86 4.70
CA THR A 826 39.04 44.98 3.83
C THR A 826 38.38 44.48 2.55
N ALA A 827 37.50 45.28 1.94
CA ALA A 827 36.87 44.94 0.66
C ALA A 827 37.91 44.69 -0.47
N ALA A 828 39.10 45.30 -0.38
CA ALA A 828 40.19 45.07 -1.32
C ALA A 828 40.79 43.66 -1.25
N GLN A 829 40.54 42.93 -0.16
CA GLN A 829 40.89 41.51 0.00
C GLN A 829 39.81 40.57 -0.54
N GLN A 830 38.70 41.11 -1.06
CA GLN A 830 37.62 40.35 -1.72
C GLN A 830 37.24 39.08 -0.93
N PRO A 831 36.71 39.22 0.31
CA PRO A 831 36.28 38.07 1.08
C PRO A 831 35.13 37.34 0.38
N GLN A 832 35.19 36.02 0.33
CA GLN A 832 34.19 35.16 -0.30
C GLN A 832 33.83 33.97 0.60
N LEU A 833 32.56 33.59 0.61
CA LEU A 833 32.12 32.27 1.10
C LEU A 833 32.06 31.32 -0.10
N ALA A 834 32.79 30.22 -0.07
CA ALA A 834 32.77 29.19 -1.10
C ALA A 834 32.42 27.83 -0.49
N PHE A 835 31.69 26.99 -1.23
CA PHE A 835 31.37 25.63 -0.81
C PHE A 835 31.05 24.74 -2.01
N GLN A 836 31.00 23.43 -1.80
CA GLN A 836 30.45 22.48 -2.75
C GLN A 836 28.96 22.32 -2.48
N LEU A 837 28.17 22.41 -3.55
CA LEU A 837 26.72 22.30 -3.52
C LEU A 837 26.29 21.27 -4.57
N SER A 838 25.54 20.26 -4.14
CA SER A 838 24.80 19.37 -5.04
C SER A 838 23.33 19.45 -4.68
N PHE A 839 22.46 19.51 -5.67
CA PHE A 839 21.04 19.67 -5.43
C PHE A 839 20.23 19.03 -6.54
N ASP A 840 19.12 18.42 -6.16
CA ASP A 840 18.09 17.95 -7.06
C ASP A 840 16.77 18.39 -6.46
N THR A 841 16.28 19.52 -6.95
CA THR A 841 15.10 20.21 -6.41
C THR A 841 14.01 20.27 -7.46
N GLU A 842 12.78 20.55 -7.05
CA GLU A 842 11.70 20.79 -8.02
C GLU A 842 12.06 21.93 -8.99
N PRO A 843 12.04 21.70 -10.33
CA PRO A 843 12.40 22.70 -11.30
C PRO A 843 11.55 23.97 -11.27
N GLY A 844 12.13 25.06 -10.78
CA GLY A 844 11.52 26.38 -10.77
C GLY A 844 10.65 26.70 -9.57
N TYR A 845 10.36 25.71 -8.70
CA TYR A 845 9.47 25.84 -7.55
C TYR A 845 10.25 25.85 -6.25
N ASP A 846 11.01 24.79 -6.02
CA ASP A 846 11.98 24.68 -4.93
C ASP A 846 13.23 25.55 -5.16
N ASN A 847 13.78 26.11 -4.09
CA ASN A 847 14.89 27.05 -4.19
C ASN A 847 15.99 26.77 -3.16
N VAL A 848 17.22 26.58 -3.61
CA VAL A 848 18.39 26.76 -2.75
C VAL A 848 18.85 28.21 -2.85
N ILE A 849 18.89 28.93 -1.74
CA ILE A 849 19.30 30.33 -1.67
C ILE A 849 20.42 30.54 -0.65
N VAL A 850 21.25 31.56 -0.88
CA VAL A 850 22.25 32.00 0.10
C VAL A 850 21.88 33.39 0.61
N GLU A 851 21.33 33.42 1.82
CA GLU A 851 20.86 34.61 2.51
C GLU A 851 21.99 35.26 3.31
N ALA A 852 22.09 36.59 3.32
CA ALA A 852 23.07 37.31 4.11
C ALA A 852 22.53 38.64 4.68
N HIS A 853 22.97 38.98 5.89
CA HIS A 853 22.68 40.28 6.52
C HIS A 853 23.78 40.68 7.52
N THR A 854 23.85 41.98 7.84
CA THR A 854 24.75 42.46 8.90
C THR A 854 24.17 42.05 10.25
N VAL A 855 24.98 41.44 11.12
CA VAL A 855 24.53 41.00 12.45
C VAL A 855 23.91 42.17 13.23
N GLY A 856 22.68 41.95 13.70
CA GLY A 856 21.89 42.94 14.46
C GLY A 856 21.19 44.00 13.61
N GLN A 857 21.19 43.87 12.28
CA GLN A 857 20.44 44.71 11.34
C GLN A 857 19.43 43.86 10.57
N ASP A 858 18.36 44.48 10.08
CA ASP A 858 17.31 43.83 9.28
C ASP A 858 17.49 44.13 7.78
N ASN A 859 18.70 43.88 7.27
CA ASN A 859 19.13 44.20 5.90
C ASN A 859 19.41 42.94 5.07
N TRP A 860 18.47 42.00 5.09
CA TRP A 860 18.59 40.72 4.40
C TRP A 860 18.60 40.86 2.88
N THR A 861 19.52 40.16 2.23
CA THR A 861 19.54 39.92 0.78
C THR A 861 19.86 38.45 0.49
N THR A 862 19.54 37.96 -0.71
CA THR A 862 20.19 36.77 -1.27
C THR A 862 21.44 37.18 -2.06
N LEU A 863 22.45 36.32 -2.12
CA LEU A 863 23.71 36.57 -2.82
C LEU A 863 23.77 35.79 -4.16
N PRO A 864 24.23 36.42 -5.26
CA PRO A 864 24.48 35.70 -6.51
C PRO A 864 25.75 34.85 -6.42
N ASP A 865 25.73 33.68 -7.04
CA ASP A 865 26.92 32.86 -7.21
C ASP A 865 27.88 33.49 -8.23
N LEU A 866 29.14 33.64 -7.84
CA LEU A 866 30.21 34.20 -8.64
C LEU A 866 30.56 33.32 -9.85
N ASN A 867 30.21 32.03 -9.80
CA ASN A 867 30.42 31.08 -10.91
C ASN A 867 29.21 31.02 -11.87
N GLY A 868 28.16 31.80 -11.61
CA GLY A 868 27.00 31.93 -12.49
C GLY A 868 25.96 30.83 -12.37
N GLY A 869 25.97 30.05 -11.28
CA GLY A 869 25.00 28.99 -11.03
C GLY A 869 23.63 29.48 -10.54
N THR A 870 23.54 30.70 -10.01
CA THR A 870 22.25 31.28 -9.59
C THR A 870 21.60 32.09 -10.71
N ASP A 871 20.28 32.01 -10.83
CA ASP A 871 19.47 32.94 -11.61
C ASP A 871 18.60 33.84 -10.72
N THR A 872 17.98 34.88 -11.31
CA THR A 872 17.15 35.87 -10.61
C THR A 872 15.65 35.71 -10.93
N THR A 873 15.26 34.57 -11.49
CA THR A 873 13.87 34.28 -11.85
C THR A 873 13.07 34.09 -10.57
N VAL A 874 12.00 34.87 -10.44
CA VAL A 874 11.08 34.76 -9.30
C VAL A 874 10.31 33.44 -9.43
N PRO A 875 10.14 32.66 -8.34
CA PRO A 875 9.32 31.45 -8.37
C PRO A 875 7.90 31.77 -8.84
N THR A 876 7.33 30.91 -9.68
CA THR A 876 5.99 31.12 -10.27
C THR A 876 4.92 31.23 -9.18
N GLU A 877 5.13 30.50 -8.09
CA GLU A 877 4.28 30.38 -6.91
C GLU A 877 4.27 31.66 -6.08
N CYS A 878 5.31 32.48 -6.20
CA CYS A 878 5.27 33.82 -5.61
C CYS A 878 4.12 34.66 -6.18
N GLU A 879 3.76 34.45 -7.46
CA GLU A 879 2.63 35.14 -8.09
C GLU A 879 1.27 34.55 -7.68
N ALA A 880 1.27 33.28 -7.26
CA ALA A 880 0.11 32.58 -6.74
C ALA A 880 -0.14 32.88 -5.25
N GLY A 881 0.86 33.42 -4.54
CA GLY A 881 0.75 33.92 -3.16
C GLY A 881 1.08 32.89 -2.09
N PHE A 882 0.79 31.61 -2.32
CA PHE A 882 0.95 30.56 -1.31
C PHE A 882 2.39 30.39 -0.83
N LEU A 883 3.40 30.50 -1.72
CA LEU A 883 4.82 30.40 -1.32
C LEU A 883 5.21 31.49 -0.30
N LEU A 884 4.67 32.70 -0.43
CA LEU A 884 4.92 33.79 0.53
C LEU A 884 4.02 33.72 1.77
N GLU A 885 2.87 33.04 1.69
CA GLU A 885 2.00 32.80 2.85
C GLU A 885 2.56 31.69 3.74
N GLU A 886 3.09 30.65 3.12
CA GLU A 886 3.72 29.51 3.77
C GLU A 886 5.12 29.82 4.26
N HIS A 887 5.87 30.63 3.51
CA HIS A 887 7.17 31.13 3.92
C HIS A 887 7.21 32.66 3.94
N PRO A 888 6.55 33.30 4.95
CA PRO A 888 6.54 34.75 5.09
C PRO A 888 7.93 35.38 5.16
N TRP A 889 8.95 34.61 5.53
CA TRP A 889 10.34 35.06 5.54
C TRP A 889 10.85 35.49 4.15
N LEU A 890 10.33 34.89 3.07
CA LEU A 890 10.69 35.27 1.70
C LEU A 890 10.29 36.71 1.34
N LEU A 891 9.42 37.36 2.12
CA LEU A 891 9.08 38.78 1.96
C LEU A 891 10.28 39.73 2.12
N HIS A 892 11.41 39.25 2.66
CA HIS A 892 12.68 39.99 2.65
C HIS A 892 13.25 40.15 1.23
N TYR A 893 12.99 39.21 0.33
CA TYR A 893 13.62 39.12 -1.00
C TYR A 893 12.62 39.25 -2.16
N LEU A 894 11.36 38.92 -1.91
CA LEU A 894 10.28 38.91 -2.90
C LEU A 894 9.15 39.86 -2.45
N THR A 895 8.64 40.68 -3.37
CA THR A 895 7.43 41.46 -3.13
C THR A 895 6.24 40.77 -3.79
N PRO A 896 5.16 40.48 -3.03
CA PRO A 896 3.97 39.81 -3.55
C PRO A 896 3.29 40.65 -4.62
N GLY A 897 2.77 39.99 -5.65
CA GLY A 897 2.09 40.63 -6.78
C GLY A 897 1.96 39.69 -7.97
N ASN A 898 1.28 40.14 -9.02
CA ASN A 898 1.27 39.46 -10.32
C ASN A 898 1.64 40.49 -11.41
N PRO A 899 2.90 40.52 -11.88
CA PRO A 899 3.96 39.59 -11.51
C PRO A 899 4.54 39.85 -10.12
N CYS A 900 5.01 38.80 -9.45
CA CYS A 900 5.81 38.93 -8.23
C CYS A 900 7.19 39.46 -8.62
N THR A 901 7.78 40.31 -7.78
CA THR A 901 9.05 40.96 -8.12
C THR A 901 10.18 40.51 -7.20
N ALA A 902 11.38 40.37 -7.78
CA ALA A 902 12.65 40.01 -7.13
C ALA A 902 13.21 41.08 -6.17
N THR A 903 12.35 41.93 -5.63
CA THR A 903 12.70 42.97 -4.68
C THR A 903 11.75 42.82 -3.50
N GLY A 904 12.25 42.39 -2.34
CA GLY A 904 11.45 42.29 -1.12
C GLY A 904 11.53 43.55 -0.28
N THR A 905 11.21 43.41 1.00
CA THR A 905 11.29 44.51 1.96
C THR A 905 12.72 44.97 2.26
N SER A 906 13.72 44.09 2.09
CA SER A 906 15.12 44.39 2.43
C SER A 906 16.16 44.05 1.35
N GLY A 907 15.86 43.27 0.30
CA GLY A 907 16.88 42.83 -0.66
C GLY A 907 16.42 42.24 -2.01
N SER A 908 17.38 41.62 -2.71
CA SER A 908 17.26 41.01 -4.05
C SER A 908 17.08 39.49 -4.00
N TRP A 909 16.65 38.88 -5.12
CA TRP A 909 16.46 37.43 -5.30
C TRP A 909 17.51 36.78 -6.22
N ASN A 910 18.17 35.73 -5.74
CA ASN A 910 19.12 34.87 -6.44
C ASN A 910 18.94 33.44 -5.91
N ARG A 911 18.76 32.46 -6.80
CA ARG A 911 18.44 31.08 -6.43
C ARG A 911 19.17 30.05 -7.29
N PHE A 912 19.32 28.84 -6.76
CA PHE A 912 19.48 27.61 -7.53
C PHE A 912 18.17 26.82 -7.51
N THR A 913 17.90 26.10 -8.58
CA THR A 913 16.74 25.23 -8.73
C THR A 913 17.04 24.19 -9.82
N GLU A 914 16.21 23.15 -9.96
CA GLU A 914 16.43 21.98 -10.83
C GLU A 914 17.52 20.99 -10.31
N ASN A 915 18.08 20.18 -11.22
CA ASN A 915 19.11 19.19 -10.92
C ASN A 915 20.50 19.74 -11.28
N SER A 916 21.42 19.74 -10.32
CA SER A 916 22.78 20.25 -10.48
C SER A 916 23.69 19.32 -11.31
N GLY A 917 23.27 18.08 -11.57
CA GLY A 917 24.08 17.04 -12.21
C GLY A 917 25.20 16.51 -11.31
N GLY A 918 25.11 16.74 -9.99
CA GLY A 918 26.13 16.46 -8.99
C GLY A 918 26.78 17.72 -8.40
N TRP A 919 27.94 17.54 -7.76
CA TRP A 919 28.62 18.60 -7.02
C TRP A 919 29.14 19.74 -7.89
N GLN A 920 28.77 20.97 -7.52
CA GLN A 920 29.21 22.22 -8.11
C GLN A 920 29.93 23.07 -7.07
N GLN A 921 31.10 23.62 -7.45
CA GLN A 921 31.76 24.63 -6.64
C GLN A 921 31.03 25.96 -6.80
N VAL A 922 30.50 26.50 -5.71
CA VAL A 922 29.84 27.81 -5.67
C VAL A 922 30.62 28.79 -4.79
N ALA A 923 30.50 30.09 -5.04
CA ALA A 923 31.17 31.15 -4.28
C ALA A 923 30.37 32.46 -4.25
N PHE A 924 30.38 33.17 -3.12
CA PHE A 924 29.57 34.36 -2.89
C PHE A 924 30.44 35.51 -2.35
N ASP A 925 30.32 36.70 -2.94
CA ASP A 925 31.09 37.89 -2.54
C ASP A 925 30.57 38.52 -1.24
N LEU A 926 31.44 38.63 -0.24
CA LEU A 926 31.15 39.24 1.06
C LEU A 926 31.77 40.64 1.22
N SER A 927 32.33 41.23 0.16
CA SER A 927 33.04 42.52 0.21
C SER A 927 32.19 43.66 0.77
N ALA A 928 30.86 43.61 0.59
CA ALA A 928 29.92 44.59 1.15
C ALA A 928 29.89 44.62 2.69
N TYR A 929 30.32 43.53 3.33
CA TYR A 929 30.34 43.35 4.78
C TYR A 929 31.75 43.50 5.39
N ALA A 930 32.73 43.92 4.59
CA ALA A 930 34.10 44.16 5.07
C ALA A 930 34.13 45.12 6.26
N GLY A 931 34.86 44.76 7.31
CA GLY A 931 34.91 45.51 8.58
C GLY A 931 33.72 45.25 9.53
N GLN A 932 32.81 44.34 9.20
CA GLN A 932 31.60 44.03 10.00
C GLN A 932 31.52 42.53 10.33
N GLN A 933 30.47 42.14 11.08
CA GLN A 933 30.04 40.75 11.19
C GLN A 933 28.82 40.53 10.28
N VAL A 934 28.87 39.47 9.47
CA VAL A 934 27.79 39.06 8.58
C VAL A 934 27.29 37.70 9.02
N GLU A 935 25.97 37.52 9.10
CA GLU A 935 25.37 36.20 9.23
C GLU A 935 24.89 35.75 7.85
N VAL A 936 25.22 34.50 7.51
CA VAL A 936 24.90 33.88 6.23
C VAL A 936 24.12 32.59 6.50
N SER A 937 23.08 32.32 5.70
CA SER A 937 22.33 31.06 5.72
C SER A 937 22.31 30.46 4.32
N ILE A 938 22.66 29.19 4.22
CA ILE A 938 22.34 28.37 3.05
C ILE A 938 20.98 27.76 3.37
N SER A 939 20.00 28.04 2.53
CA SER A 939 18.63 27.68 2.81
C SER A 939 18.04 26.90 1.64
N TYR A 940 17.42 25.77 1.95
CA TYR A 940 16.63 25.01 0.99
C TYR A 940 15.17 25.25 1.34
N VAL A 941 14.49 25.98 0.45
CA VAL A 941 13.13 26.43 0.62
C VAL A 941 12.28 25.61 -0.34
N THR A 942 11.54 24.66 0.20
CA THR A 942 10.67 23.79 -0.57
C THR A 942 9.28 24.37 -0.63
N ASP A 943 8.58 24.07 -1.71
CA ASP A 943 7.15 24.25 -1.73
C ASP A 943 6.47 22.96 -1.19
N PRO A 944 5.14 22.98 -1.11
CA PRO A 944 4.32 21.81 -0.94
C PRO A 944 4.73 20.61 -1.80
N ALA A 945 5.28 20.76 -3.00
CA ALA A 945 5.22 19.76 -4.05
C ALA A 945 6.44 18.84 -4.21
N THR A 946 6.58 18.23 -5.38
CA THR A 946 7.52 17.13 -5.72
C THR A 946 8.97 17.58 -5.71
N GLY A 947 9.74 17.23 -4.69
CA GLY A 947 11.18 17.40 -4.77
C GLY A 947 11.91 16.34 -5.56
N GLY A 948 13.16 16.67 -5.89
CA GLY A 948 14.18 15.66 -6.16
C GLY A 948 14.76 15.12 -4.85
N VAL A 949 16.02 14.72 -4.87
CA VAL A 949 16.69 14.14 -3.68
C VAL A 949 16.89 15.16 -2.54
N GLY A 950 16.93 16.46 -2.85
CA GLY A 950 17.13 17.55 -1.89
C GLY A 950 18.41 18.34 -2.15
N ALA A 951 18.89 19.06 -1.14
CA ALA A 951 20.07 19.92 -1.22
C ALA A 951 21.20 19.45 -0.29
N PHE A 952 22.42 19.41 -0.80
CA PHE A 952 23.58 18.86 -0.12
C PHE A 952 24.71 19.87 -0.12
N VAL A 953 25.25 20.16 1.07
CA VAL A 953 26.33 21.14 1.27
C VAL A 953 27.53 20.45 1.89
N ASP A 954 28.70 20.70 1.30
CA ASP A 954 29.97 20.16 1.79
C ASP A 954 31.12 21.14 1.49
N ASP A 955 32.28 20.90 2.09
CA ASP A 955 33.52 21.65 1.89
C ASP A 955 33.37 23.19 1.93
N THR A 956 32.84 23.72 3.04
CA THR A 956 32.63 25.17 3.20
C THR A 956 33.93 25.90 3.56
N ARG A 957 34.17 27.06 2.95
CA ARG A 957 35.41 27.84 3.10
C ARG A 957 35.10 29.33 3.07
N VAL A 958 35.70 30.11 3.97
CA VAL A 958 35.76 31.58 3.86
C VAL A 958 37.16 31.95 3.39
N THR A 959 37.27 32.60 2.23
CA THR A 959 38.55 32.92 1.59
C THR A 959 38.67 34.40 1.29
N THR A 960 39.89 34.88 1.02
CA THR A 960 40.16 36.22 0.50
C THR A 960 40.95 36.12 -0.80
N THR A 961 40.57 36.88 -1.83
CA THR A 961 41.29 36.95 -3.12
C THR A 961 42.02 38.29 -3.28
N GLY A 962 43.32 38.27 -3.62
CA GLY A 962 44.13 39.50 -3.78
C GLY A 962 45.57 39.40 -3.25
N ALA A 963 46.19 40.53 -2.89
CA ALA A 963 47.59 40.62 -2.44
C ALA A 963 47.89 39.88 -1.12
N SER A 964 46.87 39.34 -0.45
CA SER A 964 46.97 38.51 0.76
C SER A 964 45.97 37.37 0.66
N SER A 965 46.08 36.56 -0.39
CA SER A 965 45.21 35.40 -0.62
C SER A 965 45.37 34.35 0.47
N GLY A 966 44.27 33.85 1.01
CA GLY A 966 44.28 32.80 2.03
C GLY A 966 42.89 32.35 2.43
N THR A 967 42.83 31.20 3.09
CA THR A 967 41.61 30.67 3.72
C THR A 967 41.55 31.20 5.15
N LEU A 968 40.51 31.96 5.46
CA LEU A 968 40.24 32.47 6.80
C LEU A 968 39.67 31.38 7.71
N ASP A 969 38.82 30.52 7.15
CA ASP A 969 38.26 29.36 7.82
C ASP A 969 37.75 28.31 6.82
N ALA A 970 37.67 27.04 7.21
CA ALA A 970 37.11 25.96 6.43
C ALA A 970 36.45 24.90 7.33
N GLU A 971 35.33 24.34 6.89
CA GLU A 971 34.58 23.28 7.55
C GLU A 971 33.99 22.33 6.51
N GLY A 972 34.38 21.06 6.57
CA GLY A 972 33.89 19.94 5.74
C GLY A 972 33.01 18.97 6.52
N PHE A 973 32.52 19.37 7.69
CA PHE A 973 31.57 18.64 8.54
C PHE A 973 32.05 17.30 9.11
N GLU A 974 33.32 16.94 8.96
CA GLU A 974 33.86 15.65 9.40
C GLU A 974 33.82 15.41 10.92
N SER A 975 33.77 16.46 11.73
CA SER A 975 33.77 16.36 13.20
C SER A 975 32.51 16.90 13.88
N GLY A 976 31.57 17.46 13.10
CA GLY A 976 30.36 18.12 13.58
C GLY A 976 29.96 19.26 12.64
N LEU A 977 29.13 20.19 13.12
CA LEU A 977 28.74 21.38 12.33
C LEU A 977 29.80 22.49 12.34
N GLY A 978 30.81 22.39 13.21
CA GLY A 978 31.83 23.41 13.38
C GLY A 978 31.23 24.78 13.72
N PRO A 979 31.49 25.83 12.93
CA PRO A 979 30.94 27.16 13.14
C PRO A 979 29.51 27.35 12.57
N TRP A 980 28.93 26.31 11.97
CA TRP A 980 27.56 26.32 11.47
C TRP A 980 26.56 25.82 12.53
N ALA A 981 25.31 26.22 12.37
CA ALA A 981 24.17 25.76 13.16
C ALA A 981 22.97 25.47 12.25
N ILE A 982 22.10 24.58 12.69
CA ILE A 982 20.80 24.28 12.07
C ILE A 982 19.73 24.84 13.03
N PRO A 983 19.28 26.09 12.84
CA PRO A 983 18.39 26.75 13.78
C PRO A 983 16.91 26.31 13.65
N GLY A 984 16.56 25.50 12.64
CA GLY A 984 15.17 25.31 12.24
C GLY A 984 14.70 26.37 11.24
N PRO A 985 13.43 26.27 10.80
CA PRO A 985 12.83 27.25 9.91
C PRO A 985 12.77 28.64 10.53
N PRO A 986 12.78 29.71 9.70
CA PRO A 986 12.56 31.06 10.15
C PRO A 986 11.13 31.26 10.68
N ALA A 987 10.92 32.33 11.45
CA ALA A 987 9.63 32.60 12.07
C ALA A 987 8.52 32.73 11.01
N GLY A 988 7.45 31.95 11.16
CA GLY A 988 6.30 31.94 10.25
C GLY A 988 6.34 30.84 9.20
N SER A 989 7.48 30.17 8.99
CA SER A 989 7.56 28.97 8.16
C SER A 989 7.27 27.69 8.97
N PRO A 990 6.61 26.67 8.39
CA PRO A 990 6.36 25.38 9.03
C PRO A 990 7.65 24.64 9.40
N THR A 991 7.58 23.78 10.43
CA THR A 991 8.68 22.90 10.84
C THR A 991 8.87 21.67 9.94
N GLY A 992 8.00 21.48 8.94
CA GLY A 992 8.13 20.44 7.91
C GLY A 992 8.27 19.01 8.43
N GLY A 993 8.46 18.07 7.50
CA GLY A 993 8.84 16.69 7.77
C GLY A 993 10.34 16.48 8.01
N GLY A 994 11.17 17.52 7.79
CA GLY A 994 12.64 17.45 7.90
C GLY A 994 13.33 18.83 7.91
N ASP A 995 14.62 18.84 8.26
CA ASP A 995 15.52 20.01 8.20
C ASP A 995 16.91 19.52 7.76
N PHE A 996 17.84 20.43 7.48
CA PHE A 996 19.23 20.06 7.28
C PHE A 996 19.73 19.22 8.44
N ALA A 997 20.40 18.12 8.13
CA ALA A 997 21.03 17.26 9.12
C ALA A 997 22.42 16.88 8.65
N ARG A 998 23.34 16.76 9.61
CA ARG A 998 24.63 16.15 9.33
C ARG A 998 24.41 14.65 9.10
N ALA A 999 24.70 14.18 7.90
CA ALA A 999 24.43 12.81 7.49
C ALA A 999 25.62 12.15 6.80
N GLU A 1000 25.53 10.84 6.61
CA GLU A 1000 26.36 10.08 5.68
C GLU A 1000 25.46 9.65 4.53
N ALA A 1001 26.02 9.35 3.35
CA ALA A 1001 25.22 8.79 2.27
C ALA A 1001 24.66 7.41 2.62
N ASP A 1002 23.45 7.11 2.13
CA ASP A 1002 22.87 5.77 2.23
C ASP A 1002 23.68 4.78 1.39
N LYS A 1003 24.23 3.79 2.11
CA LYS A 1003 25.16 2.82 1.55
C LYS A 1003 24.73 1.38 1.85
N THR A 1004 23.60 1.15 2.50
CA THR A 1004 23.20 -0.18 2.98
C THR A 1004 23.15 -1.20 1.84
N ALA A 1005 24.17 -2.04 1.78
CA ALA A 1005 24.38 -3.08 0.77
C ALA A 1005 23.81 -4.43 1.19
N ALA A 1006 23.56 -4.61 2.48
CA ALA A 1006 22.94 -5.82 3.01
C ALA A 1006 22.05 -5.52 4.21
N VAL A 1007 20.92 -6.22 4.28
CA VAL A 1007 20.01 -6.23 5.44
C VAL A 1007 19.84 -7.65 5.92
N THR A 1008 19.71 -7.81 7.24
CA THR A 1008 19.54 -9.11 7.89
C THR A 1008 18.32 -9.11 8.80
N THR A 1009 17.63 -10.24 8.83
CA THR A 1009 16.67 -10.59 9.87
C THR A 1009 17.15 -11.84 10.60
N LYS A 1010 16.40 -12.31 11.61
CA LYS A 1010 16.71 -13.57 12.29
C LYS A 1010 16.84 -14.78 11.33
N ASP A 1011 16.15 -14.75 10.17
CA ASP A 1011 16.07 -15.88 9.24
C ASP A 1011 16.72 -15.62 7.89
N THR A 1012 17.02 -14.35 7.57
CA THR A 1012 17.35 -13.95 6.21
C THR A 1012 18.57 -13.03 6.15
N VAL A 1013 19.31 -13.12 5.04
CA VAL A 1013 20.28 -12.14 4.59
C VAL A 1013 19.89 -11.74 3.17
N LEU A 1014 19.61 -10.46 2.96
CA LEU A 1014 19.40 -9.88 1.64
C LEU A 1014 20.65 -9.08 1.27
N LEU A 1015 21.22 -9.36 0.10
CA LEU A 1015 22.33 -8.60 -0.49
C LEU A 1015 21.80 -7.86 -1.72
N GLY A 1016 21.99 -6.54 -1.78
CA GLY A 1016 21.64 -5.72 -2.95
C GLY A 1016 22.63 -5.84 -4.12
N PHE A 1017 23.46 -6.88 -4.11
CA PHE A 1017 24.45 -7.17 -5.13
C PHE A 1017 24.61 -8.70 -5.26
N GLY A 1018 25.16 -9.13 -6.40
CA GLY A 1018 25.46 -10.53 -6.68
C GLY A 1018 26.84 -10.96 -6.16
N LEU A 1019 26.96 -12.16 -5.60
CA LEU A 1019 28.25 -12.68 -5.15
C LEU A 1019 29.21 -13.00 -6.31
N GLU A 1020 28.69 -13.23 -7.52
CA GLU A 1020 29.44 -13.42 -8.75
C GLU A 1020 30.18 -12.17 -9.22
N GLN A 1021 29.72 -10.98 -8.81
CA GLN A 1021 30.31 -9.67 -9.12
C GLN A 1021 31.55 -9.35 -8.27
N LEU A 1022 31.83 -10.13 -7.23
CA LEU A 1022 33.04 -9.99 -6.41
C LEU A 1022 34.32 -10.38 -7.17
N ALA A 1023 35.35 -9.55 -7.04
CA ALA A 1023 36.62 -9.58 -7.76
C ALA A 1023 37.34 -10.93 -7.66
N GLY A 1024 37.33 -11.55 -6.48
CA GLY A 1024 38.07 -12.78 -6.22
C GLY A 1024 37.28 -13.84 -5.46
N ASP A 1025 37.59 -15.11 -5.75
CA ASP A 1025 36.99 -16.26 -5.06
C ASP A 1025 37.23 -16.21 -3.55
N SER A 1026 38.38 -15.70 -3.09
CA SER A 1026 38.66 -15.59 -1.66
C SER A 1026 37.68 -14.67 -0.93
N GLU A 1027 37.30 -13.54 -1.55
CA GLU A 1027 36.33 -12.60 -0.99
C GLU A 1027 34.93 -13.24 -0.99
N ARG A 1028 34.53 -13.85 -2.10
CA ARG A 1028 33.27 -14.60 -2.23
C ARG A 1028 33.13 -15.69 -1.17
N ASN A 1029 34.17 -16.51 -1.00
CA ASN A 1029 34.20 -17.60 -0.04
C ASN A 1029 34.10 -17.08 1.40
N ALA A 1030 34.79 -15.98 1.72
CA ALA A 1030 34.74 -15.37 3.06
C ALA A 1030 33.35 -14.81 3.38
N THR A 1031 32.74 -14.10 2.43
CA THR A 1031 31.39 -13.55 2.55
C THR A 1031 30.38 -14.67 2.76
N LEU A 1032 30.36 -15.68 1.89
CA LEU A 1032 29.39 -16.76 1.98
C LEU A 1032 29.58 -17.61 3.25
N LYS A 1033 30.82 -17.80 3.69
CA LYS A 1033 31.10 -18.45 4.99
C LYS A 1033 30.52 -17.67 6.17
N LYS A 1034 30.60 -16.33 6.15
CA LYS A 1034 30.04 -15.48 7.21
C LYS A 1034 28.51 -15.53 7.19
N VAL A 1035 27.90 -15.40 6.01
CA VAL A 1035 26.44 -15.49 5.84
C VAL A 1035 25.92 -16.85 6.31
N MET A 1036 26.51 -17.96 5.84
CA MET A 1036 26.06 -19.30 6.25
C MET A 1036 26.24 -19.53 7.76
N LYS A 1037 27.34 -19.05 8.35
CA LYS A 1037 27.55 -19.12 9.80
C LYS A 1037 26.48 -18.34 10.58
N TYR A 1038 26.03 -17.20 10.06
CA TYR A 1038 24.96 -16.42 10.67
C TYR A 1038 23.62 -17.17 10.60
N LEU A 1039 23.28 -17.69 9.41
CA LEU A 1039 22.00 -18.32 9.14
C LEU A 1039 21.84 -19.71 9.79
N ILE A 1040 22.84 -20.58 9.66
CA ILE A 1040 22.68 -22.03 9.97
C ILE A 1040 23.71 -22.59 10.95
N GLY A 1041 24.53 -21.72 11.58
CA GLY A 1041 25.57 -22.10 12.55
C GLY A 1041 26.75 -22.82 11.93
#